data_AF-A0AAI9SZN7-F1
#
_entry.id   AF-A0AAI9SZN7-F1
#
_cell.length_a   1.000
_cell.length_b   1.000
_cell.length_c   1.000
_cell.angle_alpha   90.00
_cell.angle_beta   90.00
_cell.angle_gamma   90.00
#
_symmetry.space_group_name_H-M   'P 1'
#
loop_
_entity.id
_entity.type
_entity.pdbx_description
1 polymer ?
#
loop_
_entity_poly.entity_id
_entity_poly.type
_entity_poly.pdbx_seq_one_letter_code
_entity_poly.pdbx_strand_id
1 'polypeptide(L)'
;MSLTVRLPHDLEKHDLGSINDLRVRELESILSEDANNMDAWNQLLSTFDLWISSSQVDGSQSKLSDEHKRKIRDVYKSLLSRFPNLEEIWKKWSIVEFKMEGVEASVDVLRIAVENFPHSVDLWVDYLAALKATTKKNEDLDQGETTTKKNEDLEEEEQKYRFVFTRALEHNGYHFNSHPIWDKAIEFETAIAKQSQNSSSKLLELYLKVIRIPLYQYAQYYTQFSEINKNFDIQNLISENVLCEYMEKFGKPKLEDLSLIEKHQIIDDYFAGVFASTQAKVSANWEYEQSLMNQKFSTDRIEIELEKKTWINYIDKEIGAYEVSHDLDQFNLVCNLFERALVPNCFDSNLWLKYINFITSSFSSSSSSNLPLDRKFDLQQELYLRANSRFIPLDQNELRIRYVEFLLENDKPDMANEYLFDWIKLFSGNLKVYYKSPYIQMSQELLKLWKRLLSTSKYQHVLESLIKIYFQKGSKAKKLKVSNNESNGEPKAKENTTSFDLSEDFILLFAKFLNDDSVPLVVVSCLNIYKSQNDRDRIRNLFNEYYDEYSLKKSAAFWKFMFKFEGIHEGHLQNLKTVYNFIKTEAQLPKALVDAFSDWYYDFASANVKGLLDLNKGHSDRTMILKDLNQSNSIFYNKSLRNRQSKNNYRIKLSKTRTENGMDQAVLDYFASQAGHPGAFHDGTPEITNNFMTESNFIDLAKKDVPVPTYPTFKNVEKAASAVRYLED
;
A
#
# COMPACT_ATOMS: atom_id res chain seq x y z
N MET A 1 79.50 -3.47 -6.30
CA MET A 1 78.65 -4.00 -7.38
C MET A 1 77.20 -3.89 -6.94
N SER A 2 76.38 -3.33 -7.83
CA SER A 2 74.92 -3.10 -7.81
C SER A 2 74.12 -3.45 -6.56
N LEU A 3 73.35 -2.48 -6.07
CA LEU A 3 71.96 -2.69 -5.69
C LEU A 3 71.21 -1.36 -5.88
N THR A 4 70.79 -1.14 -7.13
CA THR A 4 69.81 -0.11 -7.51
C THR A 4 68.48 -0.46 -6.87
N VAL A 5 68.12 0.26 -5.81
CA VAL A 5 66.76 0.26 -5.25
C VAL A 5 65.86 0.97 -6.27
N ARG A 6 65.20 0.19 -7.12
CA ARG A 6 64.03 0.65 -7.87
C ARG A 6 62.88 0.78 -6.87
N LEU A 7 62.47 2.02 -6.60
CA LEU A 7 61.17 2.28 -5.99
C LEU A 7 60.06 1.71 -6.90
N PRO A 8 59.02 1.07 -6.36
CA PRO A 8 57.86 0.62 -7.14
C PRO A 8 57.19 1.81 -7.84
N HIS A 9 56.83 1.61 -9.10
CA HIS A 9 56.06 2.55 -9.93
C HIS A 9 54.58 2.70 -9.51
N ASP A 10 54.21 2.17 -8.34
CA ASP A 10 52.81 2.05 -7.90
C ASP A 10 52.31 3.28 -7.11
N LEU A 11 53.04 4.40 -7.14
CA LEU A 11 52.69 5.65 -6.45
C LEU A 11 52.54 6.86 -7.37
N GLU A 12 52.46 6.65 -8.69
CA GLU A 12 52.05 7.70 -9.63
C GLU A 12 50.68 7.37 -10.22
N LYS A 13 49.67 8.14 -9.78
CA LYS A 13 48.25 8.16 -10.21
C LYS A 13 47.34 7.10 -9.57
N HIS A 14 47.06 7.25 -8.28
CA HIS A 14 45.76 6.81 -7.76
C HIS A 14 44.71 7.86 -8.13
N ASP A 15 43.89 7.52 -9.12
CA ASP A 15 42.72 8.29 -9.52
C ASP A 15 41.81 8.57 -8.30
N LEU A 16 41.53 9.84 -8.03
CA LEU A 16 40.49 10.26 -7.07
C LEU A 16 39.10 9.66 -7.40
N GLY A 17 38.90 9.12 -8.61
CA GLY A 17 37.69 8.39 -8.99
C GLY A 17 37.44 7.08 -8.22
N SER A 18 38.49 6.40 -7.76
CA SER A 18 38.34 5.05 -7.16
C SER A 18 37.71 5.07 -5.75
N ILE A 19 38.02 6.08 -4.93
CA ILE A 19 37.52 6.18 -3.55
C ILE A 19 36.04 6.57 -3.54
N ASN A 20 35.64 7.51 -4.40
CA ASN A 20 34.24 7.93 -4.51
C ASN A 20 33.37 6.82 -5.10
N ASP A 21 33.86 6.07 -6.08
CA ASP A 21 33.14 4.91 -6.64
C ASP A 21 32.92 3.80 -5.60
N LEU A 22 33.89 3.56 -4.71
CA LEU A 22 33.73 2.61 -3.61
C LEU A 22 32.67 3.08 -2.61
N ARG A 23 32.68 4.37 -2.24
CA ARG A 23 31.69 4.94 -1.33
C ARG A 23 30.28 4.92 -1.91
N VAL A 24 30.13 5.18 -3.20
CA VAL A 24 28.84 5.07 -3.91
C VAL A 24 28.33 3.62 -3.86
N ARG A 25 29.18 2.62 -4.10
CA ARG A 25 28.79 1.20 -4.02
C ARG A 25 28.38 0.77 -2.61
N GLU A 26 29.07 1.26 -1.58
CA GLU A 26 28.69 1.02 -0.18
C GLU A 26 27.30 1.59 0.11
N LEU A 27 27.04 2.83 -0.30
CA LEU A 27 25.75 3.49 -0.11
C LEU A 27 24.65 2.80 -0.92
N GLU A 28 24.92 2.37 -2.15
CA GLU A 28 23.99 1.56 -2.96
C GLU A 28 23.68 0.22 -2.30
N SER A 29 24.65 -0.43 -1.64
CA SER A 29 24.42 -1.66 -0.87
C SER A 29 23.49 -1.41 0.32
N ILE A 30 23.74 -0.34 1.08
CA ILE A 30 22.88 0.06 2.21
C ILE A 30 21.45 0.36 1.72
N LEU A 31 21.31 1.06 0.60
CA LEU A 31 20.01 1.37 -0.01
C LEU A 31 19.31 0.13 -0.60
N SER A 32 20.06 -0.91 -0.96
CA SER A 32 19.48 -2.20 -1.39
C SER A 32 18.89 -3.00 -0.22
N GLU A 33 19.43 -2.81 0.98
CA GLU A 33 18.92 -3.41 2.22
C GLU A 33 17.77 -2.59 2.82
N ASP A 34 17.95 -1.26 2.90
CA ASP A 34 16.94 -0.32 3.37
C ASP A 34 16.78 0.87 2.42
N ALA A 35 15.84 0.72 1.48
CA ALA A 35 15.53 1.72 0.48
C ALA A 35 14.90 3.00 1.06
N ASN A 36 14.45 2.98 2.32
CA ASN A 36 13.78 4.11 2.97
C ASN A 36 14.75 5.00 3.77
N ASN A 37 16.04 4.65 3.83
CA ASN A 37 17.03 5.42 4.57
C ASN A 37 17.40 6.73 3.82
N MET A 38 16.77 7.84 4.21
CA MET A 38 17.00 9.14 3.58
C MET A 38 18.39 9.72 3.87
N ASP A 39 19.04 9.36 4.97
CA ASP A 39 20.39 9.83 5.26
C ASP A 39 21.40 9.22 4.28
N ALA A 40 21.25 7.93 3.96
CA ALA A 40 22.05 7.26 2.95
C ALA A 40 21.84 7.90 1.57
N TRP A 41 20.60 8.24 1.20
CA TRP A 41 20.29 8.98 -0.02
C TRP A 41 20.95 10.36 -0.04
N ASN A 42 20.81 11.15 1.04
CA ASN A 42 21.40 12.49 1.13
C ASN A 42 22.93 12.45 1.04
N GLN A 43 23.57 11.47 1.68
CA GLN A 43 25.01 11.24 1.56
C GLN A 43 25.40 10.92 0.12
N LEU A 44 24.66 10.02 -0.55
CA LEU A 44 24.92 9.65 -1.93
C LEU A 44 24.80 10.88 -2.86
N LEU A 45 23.73 11.67 -2.73
CA LEU A 45 23.55 12.90 -3.50
C LEU A 45 24.69 13.90 -3.25
N SER A 46 25.13 14.07 -2.00
CA SER A 46 26.27 14.93 -1.68
C SER A 46 27.58 14.46 -2.32
N THR A 47 27.80 13.14 -2.42
CA THR A 47 28.99 12.60 -3.11
C THR A 47 28.95 12.88 -4.61
N PHE A 48 27.76 12.86 -5.23
CA PHE A 48 27.61 13.24 -6.64
C PHE A 48 27.81 14.73 -6.87
N ASP A 49 27.33 15.59 -5.96
CA ASP A 49 27.60 17.04 -6.04
C ASP A 49 29.10 17.35 -5.95
N LEU A 50 29.82 16.65 -5.06
CA LEU A 50 31.28 16.73 -5.00
C LEU A 50 31.94 16.23 -6.28
N TRP A 51 31.42 15.17 -6.90
CA TRP A 51 31.95 14.63 -8.15
C TRP A 51 31.80 15.61 -9.31
N ILE A 52 30.62 16.23 -9.44
CA ILE A 52 30.36 17.28 -10.44
C ILE A 52 31.28 18.47 -10.20
N SER A 53 31.41 18.91 -8.95
CA SER A 53 32.24 20.06 -8.58
C SER A 53 33.73 19.80 -8.85
N SER A 54 34.24 18.61 -8.53
CA SER A 54 35.62 18.21 -8.82
C SER A 54 35.93 18.16 -10.32
N SER A 55 34.92 17.90 -11.15
CA SER A 55 35.06 17.82 -12.60
C SER A 55 35.01 19.19 -13.30
N GLN A 56 34.56 20.26 -12.60
CA GLN A 56 34.44 21.62 -13.14
C GLN A 56 35.68 22.51 -12.88
N VAL A 57 36.66 22.05 -12.11
CA VAL A 57 37.82 22.88 -11.69
C VAL A 57 38.80 23.15 -12.84
N ASP A 58 38.83 22.32 -13.88
CA ASP A 58 39.62 22.58 -15.08
C ASP A 58 38.76 23.33 -16.10
N GLY A 59 38.99 24.64 -16.27
CA GLY A 59 38.19 25.62 -17.05
C GLY A 59 37.99 25.37 -18.55
N SER A 60 38.07 24.13 -19.00
CA SER A 60 37.62 23.61 -20.28
C SER A 60 36.57 22.55 -20.00
N GLN A 61 35.40 22.57 -20.66
CA GLN A 61 34.33 21.56 -20.53
C GLN A 61 34.87 20.12 -20.47
N SER A 62 35.22 19.67 -19.27
CA SER A 62 35.59 18.30 -18.97
C SER A 62 34.26 17.56 -18.97
N LYS A 63 33.95 16.91 -20.09
CA LYS A 63 32.74 16.12 -20.25
C LYS A 63 32.77 15.04 -19.16
N LEU A 64 31.95 15.19 -18.12
CA LEU A 64 31.57 14.09 -17.24
C LEU A 64 31.33 12.86 -18.13
N SER A 65 31.95 11.73 -17.82
CA SER A 65 31.72 10.48 -18.57
C SER A 65 30.21 10.24 -18.68
N ASP A 66 29.74 9.88 -19.88
CA ASP A 66 28.31 9.64 -20.14
C ASP A 66 27.73 8.57 -19.21
N GLU A 67 28.57 7.63 -18.75
CA GLU A 67 28.21 6.64 -17.73
C GLU A 67 27.88 7.27 -16.37
N HIS A 68 28.66 8.27 -15.95
CA HIS A 68 28.44 8.98 -14.68
C HIS A 68 27.17 9.82 -14.73
N LYS A 69 26.92 10.50 -15.85
CA LYS A 69 25.66 11.25 -16.06
C LYS A 69 24.44 10.34 -15.98
N ARG A 70 24.50 9.15 -16.60
CA ARG A 70 23.42 8.16 -16.53
C ARG A 70 23.18 7.67 -15.10
N LYS A 71 24.25 7.31 -14.37
CA LYS A 71 24.15 6.89 -12.97
C LYS A 71 23.48 7.96 -12.11
N ILE A 72 23.91 9.22 -12.22
CA ILE A 72 23.32 10.33 -11.47
C ILE A 72 21.82 10.45 -11.77
N ARG A 73 21.44 10.45 -13.07
CA ARG A 73 20.03 10.49 -13.50
C ARG A 73 19.22 9.32 -12.97
N ASP A 74 19.77 8.11 -13.02
CA ASP A 74 19.08 6.90 -12.59
C ASP A 74 18.85 6.88 -11.06
N VAL A 75 19.81 7.40 -10.29
CA VAL A 75 19.67 7.57 -8.83
C VAL A 75 18.59 8.60 -8.50
N TYR A 76 18.63 9.79 -9.10
CA TYR A 76 17.59 10.80 -8.90
C TYR A 76 16.20 10.29 -9.29
N LYS A 77 16.09 9.60 -10.44
CA LYS A 77 14.84 8.97 -10.88
C LYS A 77 14.36 7.89 -9.91
N SER A 78 15.25 7.02 -9.44
CA SER A 78 14.92 5.97 -8.47
C SER A 78 14.36 6.57 -7.18
N LEU A 79 15.06 7.57 -6.61
CA LEU A 79 14.63 8.25 -5.39
C LEU A 79 13.29 8.96 -5.56
N LEU A 80 13.13 9.75 -6.63
CA LEU A 80 11.92 10.54 -6.87
C LEU A 80 10.73 9.69 -7.33
N SER A 81 10.97 8.52 -7.92
CA SER A 81 9.91 7.54 -8.20
C SER A 81 9.30 6.96 -6.91
N ARG A 82 10.11 6.86 -5.86
CA ARG A 82 9.72 6.39 -4.52
C ARG A 82 9.11 7.51 -3.69
N PHE A 83 9.71 8.69 -3.69
CA PHE A 83 9.30 9.86 -2.90
C PHE A 83 9.11 11.10 -3.79
N PRO A 84 7.99 11.19 -4.52
CA PRO A 84 7.74 12.26 -5.49
C PRO A 84 7.55 13.64 -4.84
N ASN A 85 7.09 13.68 -3.59
CA ASN A 85 6.77 14.93 -2.87
C ASN A 85 8.02 15.65 -2.30
N LEU A 86 9.23 15.17 -2.60
CA LEU A 86 10.49 15.77 -2.16
C LEU A 86 10.89 16.95 -3.05
N GLU A 87 10.26 18.10 -2.78
CA GLU A 87 10.47 19.35 -3.51
C GLU A 87 11.94 19.78 -3.58
N GLU A 88 12.68 19.69 -2.48
CA GLU A 88 14.09 20.13 -2.43
C GLU A 88 14.99 19.29 -3.33
N ILE A 89 14.70 18.00 -3.50
CA ILE A 89 15.48 17.09 -4.33
C ILE A 89 15.22 17.37 -5.80
N TRP A 90 13.97 17.67 -6.18
CA TRP A 90 13.65 18.14 -7.54
C TRP A 90 14.42 19.40 -7.91
N LYS A 91 14.48 20.39 -7.00
CA LYS A 91 15.27 21.61 -7.20
C LYS A 91 16.77 21.32 -7.34
N LYS A 92 17.32 20.45 -6.48
CA LYS A 92 18.72 20.01 -6.58
C LYS A 92 19.00 19.32 -7.93
N TRP A 93 18.12 18.42 -8.37
CA TRP A 93 18.27 17.74 -9.66
C TRP A 93 18.26 18.72 -10.84
N SER A 94 17.34 19.69 -10.83
CA SER A 94 17.27 20.75 -11.85
C SER A 94 18.57 21.57 -11.93
N ILE A 95 19.20 21.90 -10.80
CA ILE A 95 20.49 22.62 -10.74
C ILE A 95 21.63 21.73 -11.24
N VAL A 96 21.62 20.45 -10.89
CA VAL A 96 22.62 19.47 -11.36
C VAL A 96 22.55 19.32 -12.88
N GLU A 97 21.36 19.19 -13.45
CA GLU A 97 21.17 19.09 -14.91
C GLU A 97 21.54 20.38 -15.63
N PHE A 98 21.25 21.54 -15.03
CA PHE A 98 21.73 22.83 -15.53
C PHE A 98 23.26 22.87 -15.66
N LYS A 99 23.98 22.33 -14.67
CA LYS A 99 25.45 22.24 -14.70
C LYS A 99 25.98 21.21 -15.71
N MET A 100 25.19 20.19 -16.06
CA MET A 100 25.64 19.07 -16.91
C MET A 100 25.35 19.27 -18.40
N GLU A 101 24.11 19.64 -18.76
CA GLU A 101 23.63 19.73 -20.15
C GLU A 101 23.04 21.12 -20.47
N GLY A 102 22.84 21.98 -19.48
CA GLY A 102 22.41 23.36 -19.67
C GLY A 102 20.93 23.61 -19.39
N VAL A 103 20.40 24.71 -19.93
CA VAL A 103 19.09 25.28 -19.55
C VAL A 103 17.93 24.36 -19.97
N GLU A 104 17.98 23.78 -21.17
CA GLU A 104 16.88 22.96 -21.71
C GLU A 104 16.64 21.70 -20.87
N ALA A 105 17.70 20.97 -20.53
CA ALA A 105 17.60 19.79 -19.66
C ALA A 105 17.06 20.14 -18.26
N SER A 106 17.44 21.31 -17.73
CA SER A 106 16.93 21.82 -16.45
C SER A 106 15.43 22.12 -16.48
N VAL A 107 14.94 22.71 -17.58
CA VAL A 107 13.50 22.97 -17.82
C VAL A 107 12.74 21.66 -17.97
N ASP A 108 13.30 20.67 -18.65
CA ASP A 108 12.70 19.34 -18.79
C ASP A 108 12.54 18.63 -17.43
N VAL A 109 13.53 18.74 -16.54
CA VAL A 109 13.43 18.20 -15.17
C VAL A 109 12.33 18.91 -14.37
N LEU A 110 12.23 20.24 -14.47
CA LEU A 110 11.17 21.00 -13.81
C LEU A 110 9.78 20.65 -14.35
N ARG A 111 9.64 20.39 -15.67
CA ARG A 111 8.39 19.87 -16.26
C ARG A 111 8.01 18.53 -15.63
N ILE A 112 8.95 17.58 -15.57
CA ILE A 112 8.72 16.26 -14.97
C ILE A 112 8.40 16.37 -13.47
N ALA A 113 9.04 17.31 -12.76
CA ALA A 113 8.80 17.57 -11.35
C ALA A 113 7.34 17.99 -11.10
N VAL A 114 6.86 18.94 -11.89
CA VAL A 114 5.50 19.47 -11.82
C VAL A 114 4.46 18.42 -12.19
N GLU A 115 4.73 17.54 -13.15
CA GLU A 115 3.83 16.43 -13.51
C GLU A 115 3.72 15.38 -12.39
N ASN A 116 4.80 15.14 -11.64
CA ASN A 116 4.80 14.18 -10.53
C ASN A 116 4.29 14.78 -9.22
N PHE A 117 4.50 16.07 -9.00
CA PHE A 117 4.03 16.80 -7.83
C PHE A 117 3.34 18.14 -8.21
N PRO A 118 2.10 18.08 -8.75
CA PRO A 118 1.39 19.27 -9.23
C PRO A 118 1.03 20.27 -8.12
N HIS A 119 0.96 19.83 -6.86
CA HIS A 119 0.49 20.66 -5.75
C HIS A 119 1.60 21.47 -5.05
N SER A 120 2.81 21.53 -5.63
CA SER A 120 3.92 22.35 -5.11
C SER A 120 3.94 23.74 -5.74
N VAL A 121 3.66 24.77 -4.94
CA VAL A 121 3.75 26.16 -5.41
C VAL A 121 5.16 26.51 -5.90
N ASP A 122 6.18 26.14 -5.12
CA ASP A 122 7.57 26.52 -5.39
C ASP A 122 8.10 25.92 -6.72
N LEU A 123 7.77 24.65 -7.03
CA LEU A 123 8.21 24.02 -8.29
C LEU A 123 7.59 24.70 -9.53
N TRP A 124 6.32 25.09 -9.45
CA TRP A 124 5.67 25.85 -10.52
C TRP A 124 6.30 27.22 -10.71
N VAL A 125 6.66 27.90 -9.63
CA VAL A 125 7.33 29.22 -9.66
C VAL A 125 8.69 29.11 -10.35
N ASP A 126 9.48 28.09 -10.00
CA ASP A 126 10.79 27.84 -10.63
C ASP A 126 10.63 27.46 -12.11
N TYR A 127 9.64 26.62 -12.45
CA TYR A 127 9.35 26.25 -13.83
C TYR A 127 8.95 27.46 -14.68
N LEU A 128 8.02 28.28 -14.20
CA LEU A 128 7.58 29.51 -14.87
C LEU A 128 8.72 30.54 -15.00
N ALA A 129 9.63 30.59 -14.03
CA ALA A 129 10.82 31.45 -14.10
C ALA A 129 11.81 30.95 -15.17
N ALA A 130 12.07 29.64 -15.21
CA ALA A 130 12.98 29.04 -16.17
C ALA A 130 12.45 29.18 -17.62
N LEU A 131 11.15 28.97 -17.85
CA LEU A 131 10.52 29.18 -19.14
C LEU A 131 10.67 30.63 -19.63
N LYS A 132 10.39 31.62 -18.77
CA LYS A 132 10.54 33.05 -19.09
C LYS A 132 12.00 33.45 -19.35
N ALA A 133 12.97 32.72 -18.80
CA ALA A 133 14.39 32.96 -19.05
C ALA A 133 14.84 32.38 -20.40
N THR A 134 14.27 31.24 -20.81
CA THR A 134 14.55 30.64 -22.12
C THR A 134 13.99 31.48 -23.26
N THR A 135 12.75 31.99 -23.13
CA THR A 135 12.14 32.85 -24.15
C THR A 135 12.97 34.12 -24.41
N LYS A 136 13.45 34.78 -23.35
CA LYS A 136 14.31 35.98 -23.48
C LYS A 136 15.64 35.71 -24.19
N LYS A 137 16.26 34.53 -23.99
CA LYS A 137 17.52 34.20 -24.67
C LYS A 137 17.32 33.99 -26.18
N ASN A 138 16.17 33.47 -26.59
CA ASN A 138 15.84 33.31 -28.00
C ASN A 138 15.59 34.68 -28.67
N GLU A 139 15.01 35.64 -27.95
CA GLU A 139 14.85 37.03 -28.42
C GLU A 139 16.21 37.73 -28.69
N ASP A 140 17.23 37.46 -27.86
CA ASP A 140 18.56 38.11 -27.97
C ASP A 140 19.45 37.51 -29.08
N LEU A 141 19.30 36.23 -29.41
CA LEU A 141 20.15 35.52 -30.39
C LEU A 141 19.72 35.72 -31.85
N ASP A 142 18.48 36.13 -32.09
CA ASP A 142 17.83 35.96 -33.39
C ASP A 142 17.46 37.30 -34.07
N GLN A 143 18.33 38.30 -34.03
CA GLN A 143 18.10 39.62 -34.68
C GLN A 143 18.12 39.58 -36.24
N GLY A 144 18.19 38.39 -36.87
CA GLY A 144 18.46 38.24 -38.31
C GLY A 144 17.33 37.75 -39.23
N GLU A 145 16.28 37.07 -38.75
CA GLU A 145 15.29 36.41 -39.65
C GLU A 145 13.92 37.11 -39.77
N THR A 146 13.30 36.87 -40.93
CA THR A 146 12.10 37.52 -41.51
C THR A 146 10.90 37.64 -40.57
N THR A 147 10.34 38.86 -40.52
CA THR A 147 9.29 39.35 -39.60
C THR A 147 7.97 38.56 -39.57
N THR A 148 7.64 37.77 -40.60
CA THR A 148 6.34 37.07 -40.65
C THR A 148 6.32 35.75 -39.88
N LYS A 149 7.42 34.98 -39.87
CA LYS A 149 7.52 33.72 -39.10
C LYS A 149 7.72 33.99 -37.60
N LYS A 150 8.47 35.04 -37.28
CA LYS A 150 8.68 35.52 -35.91
C LYS A 150 7.39 35.74 -35.12
N ASN A 151 6.35 36.30 -35.74
CA ASN A 151 5.10 36.57 -35.02
C ASN A 151 4.31 35.28 -34.71
N GLU A 152 4.33 34.29 -35.62
CA GLU A 152 3.66 33.00 -35.39
C GLU A 152 4.37 32.20 -34.28
N ASP A 153 5.71 32.15 -34.31
CA ASP A 153 6.51 31.44 -33.30
C ASP A 153 6.39 32.08 -31.90
N LEU A 154 6.34 33.42 -31.82
CA LEU A 154 6.14 34.17 -30.57
C LEU A 154 4.73 33.97 -30.00
N GLU A 155 3.69 33.99 -30.85
CA GLU A 155 2.31 33.71 -30.41
C GLU A 155 2.16 32.28 -29.88
N GLU A 156 2.84 31.30 -30.48
CA GLU A 156 2.88 29.94 -29.95
C GLU A 156 3.58 29.84 -28.60
N GLU A 157 4.71 30.53 -28.39
CA GLU A 157 5.41 30.55 -27.11
C GLU A 157 4.59 31.26 -26.01
N GLU A 158 3.92 32.36 -26.34
CA GLU A 158 2.99 33.03 -25.44
C GLU A 158 1.81 32.13 -25.06
N GLN A 159 1.23 31.41 -26.02
CA GLN A 159 0.16 30.45 -25.76
C GLN A 159 0.64 29.28 -24.89
N LYS A 160 1.86 28.77 -25.13
CA LYS A 160 2.50 27.75 -24.29
C LYS A 160 2.66 28.25 -22.85
N TYR A 161 3.17 29.48 -22.66
CA TYR A 161 3.30 30.06 -21.32
C TYR A 161 1.93 30.24 -20.63
N ARG A 162 0.92 30.69 -21.39
CA ARG A 162 -0.48 30.80 -20.90
C ARG A 162 -1.05 29.49 -20.40
N PHE A 163 -0.87 28.45 -21.21
CA PHE A 163 -1.31 27.12 -20.87
C PHE A 163 -0.64 26.60 -19.58
N VAL A 164 0.67 26.83 -19.46
CA VAL A 164 1.45 26.41 -18.29
C VAL A 164 1.01 27.13 -17.01
N PHE A 165 0.88 28.47 -17.01
CA PHE A 165 0.46 29.16 -15.80
C PHE A 165 -1.02 28.87 -15.46
N THR A 166 -1.88 28.66 -16.46
CA THR A 166 -3.29 28.30 -16.21
C THR A 166 -3.36 26.96 -15.49
N ARG A 167 -2.59 25.96 -15.92
CA ARG A 167 -2.45 24.69 -15.20
C ARG A 167 -1.91 24.86 -13.78
N ALA A 168 -0.93 25.74 -13.58
CA ALA A 168 -0.40 26.04 -12.25
C ALA A 168 -1.50 26.59 -11.33
N LEU A 169 -2.36 27.47 -11.85
CA LEU A 169 -3.50 28.05 -11.13
C LEU A 169 -4.63 27.04 -10.89
N GLU A 170 -4.88 26.12 -11.82
CA GLU A 170 -5.88 25.04 -11.63
C GLU A 170 -5.53 24.16 -10.43
N HIS A 171 -4.25 23.82 -10.24
CA HIS A 171 -3.81 22.97 -9.12
C HIS A 171 -3.56 23.74 -7.82
N ASN A 172 -3.01 24.96 -7.89
CA ASN A 172 -2.49 25.70 -6.73
C ASN A 172 -3.12 27.08 -6.50
N GLY A 173 -4.08 27.52 -7.31
CA GLY A 173 -4.64 28.86 -7.24
C GLY A 173 -5.24 29.20 -5.86
N TYR A 174 -5.86 28.21 -5.21
CA TYR A 174 -6.49 28.35 -3.88
C TYR A 174 -5.53 28.09 -2.70
N HIS A 175 -4.24 27.85 -2.96
CA HIS A 175 -3.25 27.68 -1.90
C HIS A 175 -2.98 29.01 -1.18
N PHE A 176 -2.93 29.01 0.15
CA PHE A 176 -2.79 30.24 0.97
C PHE A 176 -1.55 31.09 0.57
N ASN A 177 -0.43 30.43 0.30
CA ASN A 177 0.82 31.04 -0.16
C ASN A 177 1.02 31.06 -1.70
N SER A 178 -0.03 30.96 -2.53
CA SER A 178 0.11 30.93 -4.01
C SER A 178 0.41 32.27 -4.68
N HIS A 179 0.58 33.35 -3.90
CA HIS A 179 0.89 34.71 -4.39
C HIS A 179 1.97 34.76 -5.48
N PRO A 180 3.09 33.99 -5.44
CA PRO A 180 4.13 34.12 -6.47
C PRO A 180 3.70 33.58 -7.84
N ILE A 181 2.74 32.66 -7.89
CA ILE A 181 2.18 32.15 -9.15
C ILE A 181 1.26 33.21 -9.76
N TRP A 182 0.40 33.83 -8.94
CA TRP A 182 -0.48 34.92 -9.35
C TRP A 182 0.32 36.12 -9.84
N ASP A 183 1.39 36.51 -9.14
CA ASP A 183 2.28 37.60 -9.55
C ASP A 183 2.89 37.33 -10.93
N LYS A 184 3.39 36.12 -11.19
CA LYS A 184 3.94 35.75 -12.51
C LYS A 184 2.89 35.80 -13.63
N ALA A 185 1.67 35.32 -13.35
CA ALA A 185 0.58 35.35 -14.33
C ALA A 185 0.15 36.79 -14.66
N ILE A 186 0.02 37.63 -13.62
CA ILE A 186 -0.32 39.06 -13.76
C ILE A 186 0.81 39.83 -14.47
N GLU A 187 2.07 39.61 -14.10
CA GLU A 187 3.23 40.21 -14.78
C GLU A 187 3.26 39.87 -16.28
N PHE A 188 2.89 38.64 -16.63
CA PHE A 188 2.87 38.20 -18.02
C PHE A 188 1.72 38.86 -18.80
N GLU A 189 0.48 38.80 -18.29
CA GLU A 189 -0.66 39.42 -18.98
C GLU A 189 -0.55 40.96 -19.00
N THR A 190 0.08 41.59 -18.00
CA THR A 190 0.36 43.04 -18.05
C THR A 190 1.42 43.40 -19.09
N ALA A 191 2.42 42.54 -19.32
CA ALA A 191 3.41 42.74 -20.38
C ALA A 191 2.74 42.68 -21.77
N ILE A 192 1.86 41.70 -21.99
CA ILE A 192 1.13 41.54 -23.26
C ILE A 192 0.07 42.65 -23.42
N ALA A 193 -0.61 43.07 -22.35
CA ALA A 193 -1.60 44.15 -22.41
C ALA A 193 -0.99 45.50 -22.84
N LYS A 194 0.31 45.73 -22.59
CA LYS A 194 1.03 46.89 -23.13
C LYS A 194 1.27 46.80 -24.65
N GLN A 195 1.26 45.59 -25.21
CA GLN A 195 1.52 45.33 -26.63
C GLN A 195 0.24 45.22 -27.47
N SER A 196 -0.87 44.73 -26.90
CA SER A 196 -2.17 44.56 -27.60
C SER A 196 -3.37 44.97 -26.74
N GLN A 197 -4.23 45.86 -27.27
CA GLN A 197 -5.39 46.40 -26.53
C GLN A 197 -6.45 45.35 -26.14
N ASN A 198 -6.52 44.20 -26.83
CA ASN A 198 -7.52 43.15 -26.54
C ASN A 198 -7.18 42.30 -25.29
N SER A 199 -5.93 42.31 -24.81
CA SER A 199 -5.49 41.50 -23.66
C SER A 199 -5.93 42.05 -22.30
N SER A 200 -6.54 43.24 -22.28
CA SER A 200 -7.04 43.90 -21.07
C SER A 200 -8.16 43.11 -20.36
N SER A 201 -8.99 42.38 -21.12
CA SER A 201 -10.09 41.56 -20.60
C SER A 201 -9.61 40.37 -19.76
N LYS A 202 -8.58 39.65 -20.21
CA LYS A 202 -8.00 38.49 -19.50
C LYS A 202 -7.34 38.89 -18.19
N LEU A 203 -6.65 40.03 -18.19
CA LEU A 203 -6.06 40.59 -16.98
C LEU A 203 -7.17 40.88 -15.95
N LEU A 204 -8.30 41.43 -16.40
CA LEU A 204 -9.44 41.68 -15.54
C LEU A 204 -10.04 40.39 -14.98
N GLU A 205 -10.21 39.35 -15.80
CA GLU A 205 -10.69 38.03 -15.35
C GLU A 205 -9.78 37.43 -14.26
N LEU A 206 -8.46 37.58 -14.39
CA LEU A 206 -7.52 37.13 -13.36
C LEU A 206 -7.72 37.88 -12.04
N TYR A 207 -7.79 39.22 -12.07
CA TYR A 207 -8.03 39.99 -10.85
C TYR A 207 -9.38 39.68 -10.20
N LEU A 208 -10.45 39.54 -10.99
CA LEU A 208 -11.78 39.18 -10.50
C LEU A 208 -11.80 37.82 -9.78
N LYS A 209 -10.93 36.88 -10.21
CA LYS A 209 -10.72 35.61 -9.51
C LYS A 209 -9.91 35.79 -8.23
N VAL A 210 -8.74 36.44 -8.31
CA VAL A 210 -7.79 36.55 -7.18
C VAL A 210 -8.39 37.25 -5.95
N ILE A 211 -9.18 38.31 -6.15
CA ILE A 211 -9.75 39.08 -5.02
C ILE A 211 -10.74 38.28 -4.15
N ARG A 212 -11.27 37.17 -4.69
CA ARG A 212 -12.18 36.26 -3.97
C ARG A 212 -11.45 35.15 -3.22
N ILE A 213 -10.18 34.92 -3.55
CA ILE A 213 -9.38 33.83 -2.98
C ILE A 213 -8.68 34.34 -1.71
N PRO A 214 -8.80 33.62 -0.58
CA PRO A 214 -8.17 34.01 0.68
C PRO A 214 -6.66 33.73 0.67
N LEU A 215 -5.89 34.59 0.01
CA LEU A 215 -4.42 34.54 -0.04
C LEU A 215 -3.79 35.28 1.14
N TYR A 216 -2.55 34.95 1.48
CA TYR A 216 -1.78 35.71 2.47
C TYR A 216 -1.63 37.20 2.11
N GLN A 217 -1.34 37.51 0.84
CA GLN A 217 -1.15 38.87 0.32
C GLN A 217 -2.40 39.44 -0.39
N TYR A 218 -3.61 39.03 0.02
CA TYR A 218 -4.86 39.45 -0.64
C TYR A 218 -5.03 40.98 -0.80
N ALA A 219 -4.53 41.77 0.17
CA ALA A 219 -4.64 43.22 0.16
C ALA A 219 -3.91 43.89 -1.00
N GLN A 220 -2.75 43.36 -1.41
CA GLN A 220 -1.99 43.89 -2.54
C GLN A 220 -2.81 43.79 -3.84
N TYR A 221 -3.42 42.63 -4.10
CA TYR A 221 -4.23 42.42 -5.29
C TYR A 221 -5.47 43.31 -5.33
N TYR A 222 -6.09 43.57 -4.17
CA TYR A 222 -7.22 44.49 -4.09
C TYR A 222 -6.82 45.93 -4.44
N THR A 223 -5.65 46.39 -3.96
CA THR A 223 -5.16 47.74 -4.29
C THR A 223 -4.87 47.89 -5.78
N GLN A 224 -4.18 46.90 -6.39
CA GLN A 224 -3.92 46.89 -7.83
C GLN A 224 -5.23 46.82 -8.65
N PHE A 225 -6.18 46.00 -8.23
CA PHE A 225 -7.49 45.92 -8.86
C PHE A 225 -8.26 47.25 -8.77
N SER A 226 -8.18 47.97 -7.64
CA SER A 226 -8.82 49.28 -7.44
C SER A 226 -8.21 50.40 -8.30
N GLU A 227 -7.01 50.22 -8.82
CA GLU A 227 -6.40 51.12 -9.80
C GLU A 227 -6.86 50.78 -11.22
N ILE A 228 -6.97 49.48 -11.51
CA ILE A 228 -7.28 48.95 -12.84
C ILE A 228 -8.78 49.03 -13.15
N ASN A 229 -9.66 48.83 -12.17
CA ASN A 229 -11.12 48.77 -12.33
C ASN A 229 -11.72 50.07 -12.92
N LYS A 230 -11.08 51.22 -12.69
CA LYS A 230 -11.50 52.54 -13.20
C LYS A 230 -11.40 52.65 -14.72
N ASN A 231 -10.64 51.76 -15.36
CA ASN A 231 -10.45 51.75 -16.82
C ASN A 231 -11.47 50.86 -17.54
N PHE A 232 -12.35 50.16 -16.83
CA PHE A 232 -13.30 49.20 -17.40
C PHE A 232 -14.76 49.59 -17.17
N ASP A 233 -15.61 49.24 -18.13
CA ASP A 233 -17.05 49.39 -17.99
C ASP A 233 -17.63 48.40 -16.96
N ILE A 234 -18.63 48.85 -16.20
CA ILE A 234 -19.27 48.08 -15.12
C ILE A 234 -19.80 46.72 -15.58
N GLN A 235 -20.31 46.63 -16.81
CA GLN A 235 -20.89 45.40 -17.36
C GLN A 235 -19.86 44.25 -17.38
N ASN A 236 -18.57 44.56 -17.49
CA ASN A 236 -17.49 43.57 -17.48
C ASN A 236 -17.02 43.21 -16.07
N LEU A 237 -17.41 43.99 -15.05
CA LEU A 237 -16.96 43.86 -13.67
C LEU A 237 -17.96 43.13 -12.77
N ILE A 238 -19.26 43.39 -12.98
CA ILE A 238 -20.33 42.91 -12.11
C ILE A 238 -21.38 42.20 -12.97
N SER A 239 -21.81 41.01 -12.54
CA SER A 239 -22.88 40.25 -13.19
C SER A 239 -24.21 41.02 -13.15
N GLU A 240 -25.00 40.90 -14.22
CA GLU A 240 -26.28 41.62 -14.40
C GLU A 240 -27.25 41.47 -13.22
N ASN A 241 -27.27 40.30 -12.57
CA ASN A 241 -28.15 40.02 -11.41
C ASN A 241 -27.84 40.93 -10.21
N VAL A 242 -26.58 41.03 -9.82
CA VAL A 242 -26.13 41.90 -8.72
C VAL A 242 -26.32 43.36 -9.09
N LEU A 243 -26.12 43.68 -10.37
CA LEU A 243 -26.35 45.03 -10.87
C LEU A 243 -27.80 45.46 -10.72
N CYS A 244 -28.77 44.57 -10.97
CA CYS A 244 -30.19 44.83 -10.79
C CYS A 244 -30.52 45.19 -9.32
N GLU A 245 -29.93 44.50 -8.34
CA GLU A 245 -30.13 44.81 -6.92
C GLU A 245 -29.61 46.21 -6.55
N TYR A 246 -28.46 46.60 -7.10
CA TYR A 246 -27.94 47.96 -6.93
C TYR A 246 -28.80 48.99 -7.68
N MET A 247 -29.26 48.69 -8.88
CA MET A 247 -30.14 49.58 -9.65
C MET A 247 -31.49 49.82 -8.95
N GLU A 248 -32.04 48.82 -8.26
CA GLU A 248 -33.20 48.98 -7.38
C GLU A 248 -32.91 49.89 -6.18
N LYS A 249 -31.75 49.73 -5.52
CA LYS A 249 -31.34 50.60 -4.40
C LYS A 249 -31.17 52.06 -4.81
N PHE A 250 -30.74 52.32 -6.06
CA PHE A 250 -30.60 53.66 -6.60
C PHE A 250 -31.87 54.20 -7.29
N GLY A 251 -32.94 53.39 -7.41
CA GLY A 251 -34.22 53.80 -7.97
C GLY A 251 -34.21 54.16 -9.46
N LYS A 252 -33.26 53.61 -10.24
CA LYS A 252 -33.10 53.91 -11.67
C LYS A 252 -33.27 52.64 -12.54
N PRO A 253 -34.17 52.64 -13.55
CA PRO A 253 -34.52 51.42 -14.29
C PRO A 253 -33.57 51.06 -15.45
N LYS A 254 -32.70 51.98 -15.92
CA LYS A 254 -31.78 51.74 -17.04
C LYS A 254 -30.34 52.06 -16.69
N LEU A 255 -29.41 51.27 -17.23
CA LEU A 255 -27.96 51.41 -17.01
C LEU A 255 -27.38 52.74 -17.57
N GLU A 256 -28.05 53.29 -18.57
CA GLU A 256 -27.69 54.55 -19.24
C GLU A 256 -27.99 55.78 -18.36
N ASP A 257 -28.89 55.65 -17.38
CA ASP A 257 -29.30 56.74 -16.48
C ASP A 257 -28.35 56.91 -15.27
N LEU A 258 -27.34 56.02 -15.14
CA LEU A 258 -26.31 56.12 -14.10
C LEU A 258 -25.17 57.05 -14.52
N SER A 259 -24.88 58.03 -13.66
CA SER A 259 -23.72 58.91 -13.82
C SER A 259 -22.41 58.13 -13.65
N LEU A 260 -21.34 58.55 -14.32
CA LEU A 260 -19.99 57.98 -14.14
C LEU A 260 -19.57 57.89 -12.67
N ILE A 261 -20.02 58.81 -11.81
CA ILE A 261 -19.70 58.80 -10.37
C ILE A 261 -20.48 57.70 -9.63
N GLU A 262 -21.77 57.56 -9.90
CA GLU A 262 -22.62 56.52 -9.31
C GLU A 262 -22.15 55.12 -9.76
N LYS A 263 -21.68 55.02 -11.01
CA LYS A 263 -21.09 53.82 -11.59
C LYS A 263 -19.86 53.34 -10.82
N HIS A 264 -18.91 54.25 -10.55
CA HIS A 264 -17.73 53.93 -9.74
C HIS A 264 -18.09 53.64 -8.28
N GLN A 265 -19.09 54.34 -7.72
CA GLN A 265 -19.53 54.09 -6.34
C GLN A 265 -20.12 52.69 -6.15
N ILE A 266 -20.87 52.17 -7.13
CA ILE A 266 -21.38 50.79 -7.10
C ILE A 266 -20.24 49.78 -7.15
N ILE A 267 -19.25 50.02 -8.03
CA ILE A 267 -18.05 49.18 -8.12
C ILE A 267 -17.32 49.15 -6.78
N ASP A 268 -17.02 50.33 -6.22
CA ASP A 268 -16.27 50.44 -4.97
C ASP A 268 -17.00 49.79 -3.79
N ASP A 269 -18.32 49.99 -3.66
CA ASP A 269 -19.12 49.38 -2.59
C ASP A 269 -19.17 47.85 -2.71
N TYR A 270 -19.44 47.33 -3.90
CA TYR A 270 -19.51 45.89 -4.14
C TYR A 270 -18.16 45.21 -3.84
N PHE A 271 -17.07 45.75 -4.39
CA PHE A 271 -15.75 45.16 -4.21
C PHE A 271 -15.18 45.39 -2.79
N ALA A 272 -15.59 46.46 -2.10
CA ALA A 272 -15.30 46.60 -0.66
C ALA A 272 -15.98 45.50 0.16
N GLY A 273 -17.20 45.10 -0.20
CA GLY A 273 -17.88 43.94 0.38
C GLY A 273 -17.15 42.62 0.13
N VAL A 274 -16.70 42.39 -1.11
CA VAL A 274 -15.86 41.23 -1.48
C VAL A 274 -14.56 41.22 -0.66
N PHE A 275 -13.88 42.36 -0.59
CA PHE A 275 -12.64 42.50 0.18
C PHE A 275 -12.84 42.22 1.67
N ALA A 276 -13.90 42.76 2.29
CA ALA A 276 -14.21 42.52 3.70
C ALA A 276 -14.50 41.04 3.97
N SER A 277 -15.22 40.36 3.06
CA SER A 277 -15.47 38.91 3.13
C SER A 277 -14.17 38.11 3.02
N THR A 278 -13.31 38.41 2.05
CA THR A 278 -12.02 37.76 1.87
C THR A 278 -11.10 38.01 3.08
N GLN A 279 -11.05 39.22 3.61
CA GLN A 279 -10.30 39.57 4.82
C GLN A 279 -10.76 38.78 6.05
N ALA A 280 -12.07 38.64 6.24
CA ALA A 280 -12.62 37.83 7.33
C ALA A 280 -12.22 36.36 7.21
N LYS A 281 -12.28 35.79 5.99
CA LYS A 281 -11.83 34.42 5.70
C LYS A 281 -10.34 34.25 5.98
N VAL A 282 -9.48 35.15 5.48
CA VAL A 282 -8.02 35.11 5.70
C VAL A 282 -7.70 35.17 7.19
N SER A 283 -8.35 36.06 7.94
CA SER A 283 -8.12 36.19 9.39
C SER A 283 -8.49 34.92 10.14
N ALA A 284 -9.63 34.30 9.78
CA ALA A 284 -10.08 33.05 10.38
C ALA A 284 -9.23 31.83 9.96
N ASN A 285 -8.56 31.87 8.81
CA ASN A 285 -7.70 30.79 8.32
C ASN A 285 -6.27 30.93 8.86
N TRP A 286 -5.83 32.16 9.09
CA TRP A 286 -4.53 32.47 9.70
C TRP A 286 -4.35 31.78 11.06
N GLU A 287 -5.42 31.65 11.86
CA GLU A 287 -5.38 30.94 13.15
C GLU A 287 -4.84 29.51 13.03
N TYR A 288 -5.21 28.82 11.94
CA TYR A 288 -4.73 27.48 11.63
C TYR A 288 -3.37 27.54 10.94
N GLU A 289 -3.21 28.38 9.91
CA GLU A 289 -1.98 28.46 9.11
C GLU A 289 -0.74 28.80 9.95
N GLN A 290 -0.86 29.66 10.97
CA GLN A 290 0.28 29.98 11.85
C GLN A 290 0.73 28.81 12.73
N SER A 291 -0.16 27.84 12.96
CA SER A 291 0.14 26.67 13.80
C SER A 291 0.73 25.50 13.01
N LEU A 292 0.72 25.59 11.67
CA LEU A 292 1.20 24.56 10.76
C LEU A 292 2.64 24.87 10.35
N MET A 293 3.60 24.30 11.08
CA MET A 293 5.03 24.53 10.83
C MET A 293 5.57 23.58 9.75
N ASN A 294 5.05 22.35 9.68
CA ASN A 294 5.57 21.29 8.82
C ASN A 294 4.64 21.02 7.61
N GLN A 295 4.61 21.96 6.65
CA GLN A 295 3.78 21.85 5.45
C GLN A 295 4.43 21.05 4.31
N LYS A 296 5.76 20.84 4.35
CA LYS A 296 6.51 20.07 3.35
C LYS A 296 6.60 18.60 3.77
N PHE A 297 6.84 17.71 2.81
CA PHE A 297 7.07 16.30 3.10
C PHE A 297 8.39 16.14 3.87
N SER A 298 8.34 15.43 4.99
CA SER A 298 9.50 15.04 5.78
C SER A 298 9.36 13.59 6.25
N THR A 299 10.50 12.93 6.44
CA THR A 299 10.58 11.61 7.08
C THR A 299 10.36 11.67 8.58
N ASP A 300 10.56 12.84 9.21
CA ASP A 300 10.36 13.01 10.64
C ASP A 300 8.87 13.13 10.97
N ARG A 301 8.30 12.04 11.48
CA ARG A 301 6.84 11.90 11.64
C ARG A 301 6.26 12.46 12.93
N ILE A 302 7.09 12.62 13.97
CA ILE A 302 6.60 12.88 15.34
C ILE A 302 5.82 14.19 15.41
N GLU A 303 6.38 15.28 14.88
CA GLU A 303 5.73 16.59 14.89
C GLU A 303 4.54 16.65 13.92
N ILE A 304 4.68 16.03 12.74
CA ILE A 304 3.62 15.93 11.73
C ILE A 304 2.36 15.25 12.30
N GLU A 305 2.53 14.21 13.12
CA GLU A 305 1.41 13.51 13.75
C GLU A 305 0.66 14.36 14.79
N LEU A 306 1.34 15.31 15.44
CA LEU A 306 0.69 16.26 16.36
C LEU A 306 -0.12 17.32 15.59
N GLU A 307 0.44 17.87 14.51
CA GLU A 307 -0.20 18.86 13.65
C GLU A 307 -1.40 18.29 12.87
N LYS A 308 -1.46 16.97 12.67
CA LYS A 308 -2.59 16.29 12.01
C LYS A 308 -3.96 16.70 12.54
N LYS A 309 -4.09 16.88 13.86
CA LYS A 309 -5.37 17.30 14.48
C LYS A 309 -5.78 18.70 14.02
N THR A 310 -4.82 19.61 13.91
CA THR A 310 -5.02 20.96 13.38
C THR A 310 -5.48 20.92 11.93
N TRP A 311 -4.82 20.12 11.08
CA TRP A 311 -5.24 19.92 9.69
C TRP A 311 -6.68 19.42 9.57
N ILE A 312 -7.06 18.42 10.36
CA ILE A 312 -8.42 17.86 10.34
C ILE A 312 -9.45 18.93 10.76
N ASN A 313 -9.18 19.67 11.84
CA ASN A 313 -10.08 20.72 12.31
C ASN A 313 -10.24 21.85 11.27
N TYR A 314 -9.14 22.21 10.60
CA TYR A 314 -9.17 23.22 9.54
C TYR A 314 -10.00 22.74 8.34
N ILE A 315 -9.79 21.50 7.91
CA ILE A 315 -10.59 20.87 6.84
C ILE A 315 -12.07 20.82 7.22
N ASP A 316 -12.41 20.39 8.44
CA ASP A 316 -13.81 20.26 8.87
C ASP A 316 -14.54 21.61 8.91
N LYS A 317 -13.85 22.69 9.28
CA LYS A 317 -14.38 24.05 9.20
C LYS A 317 -14.72 24.43 7.76
N GLU A 318 -13.80 24.22 6.82
CA GLU A 318 -14.00 24.60 5.42
C GLU A 318 -15.04 23.70 4.71
N ILE A 319 -15.15 22.42 5.10
CA ILE A 319 -16.23 21.52 4.69
C ILE A 319 -17.58 22.06 5.17
N GLY A 320 -17.68 22.44 6.45
CA GLY A 320 -18.92 23.02 6.99
C GLY A 320 -19.33 24.31 6.26
N ALA A 321 -18.37 25.14 5.86
CA ALA A 321 -18.63 26.32 5.03
C ALA A 321 -19.14 25.95 3.63
N TYR A 322 -18.59 24.89 3.02
CA TYR A 322 -19.06 24.38 1.73
C TYR A 322 -20.48 23.79 1.81
N GLU A 323 -20.80 23.04 2.87
CA GLU A 323 -22.14 22.48 3.08
C GLU A 323 -23.24 23.56 3.20
N VAL A 324 -22.87 24.79 3.57
CA VAL A 324 -23.80 25.93 3.61
C VAL A 324 -23.87 26.64 2.24
N SER A 325 -22.73 26.96 1.63
CA SER A 325 -22.69 27.79 0.42
C SER A 325 -22.91 27.02 -0.88
N HIS A 326 -22.46 25.77 -0.95
CA HIS A 326 -22.36 24.95 -2.16
C HIS A 326 -21.61 25.64 -3.32
N ASP A 327 -20.73 26.59 -2.99
CA ASP A 327 -19.97 27.36 -3.97
C ASP A 327 -18.80 26.56 -4.55
N LEU A 328 -18.53 26.74 -5.85
CA LEU A 328 -17.45 26.07 -6.55
C LEU A 328 -16.07 26.53 -6.05
N ASP A 329 -15.92 27.82 -5.75
CA ASP A 329 -14.66 28.36 -5.20
C ASP A 329 -14.36 27.75 -3.83
N GLN A 330 -15.39 27.57 -3.01
CA GLN A 330 -15.26 26.91 -1.71
C GLN A 330 -14.94 25.42 -1.86
N PHE A 331 -15.54 24.71 -2.82
CA PHE A 331 -15.18 23.33 -3.15
C PHE A 331 -13.71 23.20 -3.52
N ASN A 332 -13.23 24.05 -4.44
CA ASN A 332 -11.84 24.03 -4.89
C ASN A 332 -10.85 24.37 -3.75
N LEU A 333 -11.24 25.27 -2.84
CA LEU A 333 -10.47 25.56 -1.64
C LEU A 333 -10.33 24.33 -0.74
N VAL A 334 -11.43 23.62 -0.47
CA VAL A 334 -11.40 22.38 0.34
C VAL A 334 -10.54 21.31 -0.33
N CYS A 335 -10.69 21.09 -1.64
CA CYS A 335 -9.85 20.17 -2.40
C CYS A 335 -8.35 20.54 -2.29
N ASN A 336 -8.00 21.81 -2.51
CA ASN A 336 -6.62 22.27 -2.35
C ASN A 336 -6.11 22.05 -0.92
N LEU A 337 -6.95 22.28 0.10
CA LEU A 337 -6.59 22.06 1.49
C LEU A 337 -6.33 20.58 1.81
N PHE A 338 -7.12 19.65 1.25
CA PHE A 338 -6.83 18.22 1.34
C PHE A 338 -5.50 17.86 0.69
N GLU A 339 -5.24 18.35 -0.53
CA GLU A 339 -3.98 18.10 -1.23
C GLU A 339 -2.78 18.60 -0.42
N ARG A 340 -2.87 19.79 0.17
CA ARG A 340 -1.84 20.33 1.08
C ARG A 340 -1.65 19.46 2.32
N ALA A 341 -2.73 19.05 2.98
CA ALA A 341 -2.66 18.21 4.17
C ALA A 341 -2.07 16.82 3.88
N LEU A 342 -2.29 16.31 2.67
CA LEU A 342 -1.76 15.03 2.20
C LEU A 342 -0.27 15.07 1.88
N VAL A 343 0.35 16.24 1.63
CA VAL A 343 1.80 16.32 1.39
C VAL A 343 2.60 15.79 2.59
N PRO A 344 2.44 16.32 3.82
CA PRO A 344 3.11 15.77 5.00
C PRO A 344 2.42 14.49 5.51
N ASN A 345 1.11 14.28 5.29
CA ASN A 345 0.38 13.11 5.81
C ASN A 345 0.08 12.03 4.76
N CYS A 346 0.92 11.89 3.74
CA CYS A 346 0.64 11.01 2.59
C CYS A 346 0.45 9.53 2.96
N PHE A 347 1.02 9.07 4.07
CA PHE A 347 0.89 7.68 4.55
C PHE A 347 -0.42 7.40 5.32
N ASP A 348 -1.18 8.43 5.69
CA ASP A 348 -2.37 8.26 6.54
C ASP A 348 -3.60 7.86 5.73
N SER A 349 -4.00 6.59 5.85
CA SER A 349 -5.16 6.04 5.15
C SER A 349 -6.46 6.78 5.50
N ASN A 350 -6.60 7.26 6.74
CA ASN A 350 -7.83 7.90 7.19
C ASN A 350 -8.06 9.26 6.54
N LEU A 351 -6.99 10.04 6.31
CA LEU A 351 -7.08 11.33 5.64
C LEU A 351 -7.47 11.17 4.17
N TRP A 352 -6.90 10.19 3.45
CA TRP A 352 -7.34 9.83 2.10
C TRP A 352 -8.81 9.44 2.04
N LEU A 353 -9.28 8.58 2.97
CA LEU A 353 -10.69 8.21 3.05
C LEU A 353 -11.60 9.42 3.33
N LYS A 354 -11.18 10.34 4.20
CA LYS A 354 -11.93 11.57 4.48
C LYS A 354 -12.07 12.43 3.22
N TYR A 355 -11.00 12.55 2.43
CA TYR A 355 -11.05 13.28 1.16
C TYR A 355 -11.98 12.63 0.14
N ILE A 356 -11.91 11.31 -0.01
CA ILE A 356 -12.77 10.57 -0.93
C ILE A 356 -14.25 10.69 -0.50
N ASN A 357 -14.54 10.61 0.79
CA ASN A 357 -15.88 10.79 1.34
C ASN A 357 -16.43 12.21 1.12
N PHE A 358 -15.58 13.23 1.25
CA PHE A 358 -15.95 14.60 0.90
C PHE A 358 -16.39 14.68 -0.56
N ILE A 359 -15.59 14.15 -1.49
CA ILE A 359 -15.98 14.10 -2.92
C ILE A 359 -17.26 13.30 -3.13
N THR A 360 -17.45 12.16 -2.45
CA THR A 360 -18.71 11.40 -2.55
C THR A 360 -19.91 12.26 -2.15
N SER A 361 -19.79 12.99 -1.04
CA SER A 361 -20.88 13.79 -0.46
C SER A 361 -21.19 15.02 -1.30
N SER A 362 -20.16 15.76 -1.73
CA SER A 362 -20.30 16.98 -2.55
C SER A 362 -21.03 16.74 -3.86
N PHE A 363 -20.84 15.56 -4.48
CA PHE A 363 -21.51 15.20 -5.72
C PHE A 363 -22.87 14.52 -5.51
N SER A 364 -23.22 14.06 -4.30
CA SER A 364 -24.51 13.38 -4.02
C SER A 364 -25.64 14.37 -3.67
N SER A 365 -25.30 15.58 -3.26
CA SER A 365 -26.26 16.67 -2.98
C SER A 365 -26.81 17.34 -4.25
N SER A 366 -26.89 16.61 -5.37
CA SER A 366 -26.97 17.06 -6.77
C SER A 366 -28.25 17.77 -7.21
N SER A 367 -29.06 18.32 -6.31
CA SER A 367 -30.19 19.18 -6.73
C SER A 367 -29.78 20.64 -6.98
N SER A 368 -28.58 21.06 -6.55
CA SER A 368 -28.15 22.47 -6.60
C SER A 368 -26.68 22.73 -6.98
N SER A 369 -25.84 21.70 -7.13
CA SER A 369 -24.40 21.90 -7.40
C SER A 369 -24.09 21.95 -8.90
N ASN A 370 -23.35 22.98 -9.33
CA ASN A 370 -22.89 23.18 -10.72
C ASN A 370 -21.78 22.19 -11.16
N LEU A 371 -21.57 21.08 -10.44
CA LEU A 371 -20.49 20.13 -10.71
C LEU A 371 -20.95 19.01 -11.68
N PRO A 372 -20.20 18.76 -12.78
CA PRO A 372 -20.53 17.68 -13.70
C PRO A 372 -20.38 16.30 -13.03
N LEU A 373 -21.48 15.53 -12.97
CA LEU A 373 -21.50 14.17 -12.40
C LEU A 373 -20.46 13.23 -13.01
N ASP A 374 -20.16 13.41 -14.30
CA ASP A 374 -19.18 12.60 -15.04
C ASP A 374 -17.76 12.70 -14.44
N ARG A 375 -17.40 13.82 -13.80
CA ARG A 375 -16.07 14.00 -13.19
C ARG A 375 -15.92 13.29 -11.84
N LYS A 376 -17.01 12.88 -11.20
CA LYS A 376 -16.97 12.26 -9.87
C LYS A 376 -16.15 10.98 -9.88
N PHE A 377 -16.41 10.11 -10.86
CA PHE A 377 -15.74 8.81 -10.96
C PHE A 377 -14.24 8.98 -11.20
N ASP A 378 -13.85 9.86 -12.13
CA ASP A 378 -12.45 10.07 -12.50
C ASP A 378 -11.64 10.61 -11.32
N LEU A 379 -12.16 11.61 -10.61
CA LEU A 379 -11.49 12.17 -9.42
C LEU A 379 -11.31 11.13 -8.31
N GLN A 380 -12.35 10.36 -8.00
CA GLN A 380 -12.27 9.33 -6.96
C GLN A 380 -11.30 8.22 -7.37
N GLN A 381 -11.34 7.79 -8.62
CA GLN A 381 -10.43 6.79 -9.16
C GLN A 381 -8.97 7.26 -9.07
N GLU A 382 -8.68 8.50 -9.48
CA GLU A 382 -7.35 9.08 -9.40
C GLU A 382 -6.80 9.07 -7.97
N LEU A 383 -7.63 9.48 -6.99
CA LEU A 383 -7.23 9.48 -5.58
C LEU A 383 -6.92 8.07 -5.05
N TYR A 384 -7.79 7.09 -5.34
CA TYR A 384 -7.55 5.72 -4.93
C TYR A 384 -6.29 5.13 -5.59
N LEU A 385 -6.09 5.36 -6.88
CA LEU A 385 -4.91 4.85 -7.59
C LEU A 385 -3.64 5.51 -7.06
N ARG A 386 -3.63 6.83 -6.86
CA ARG A 386 -2.49 7.58 -6.32
C ARG A 386 -2.13 7.12 -4.92
N ALA A 387 -3.12 6.97 -4.03
CA ALA A 387 -2.90 6.52 -2.67
C ALA A 387 -2.38 5.08 -2.62
N ASN A 388 -3.02 4.15 -3.34
CA ASN A 388 -2.70 2.72 -3.28
C ASN A 388 -1.40 2.34 -4.00
N SER A 389 -1.04 3.04 -5.08
CA SER A 389 0.16 2.71 -5.88
C SER A 389 1.45 3.30 -5.32
N ARG A 390 1.40 4.47 -4.66
CA ARG A 390 2.60 5.23 -4.29
C ARG A 390 2.81 5.37 -2.78
N PHE A 391 1.76 5.66 -2.03
CA PHE A 391 1.92 6.13 -0.65
C PHE A 391 1.61 5.07 0.40
N ILE A 392 0.48 4.37 0.29
CA ILE A 392 0.03 3.47 1.38
C ILE A 392 0.97 2.26 1.51
N PRO A 393 1.48 1.97 2.72
CA PRO A 393 2.31 0.79 2.95
C PRO A 393 1.64 -0.51 2.51
N LEU A 394 2.45 -1.50 2.14
CA LEU A 394 1.98 -2.81 1.67
C LEU A 394 1.25 -3.60 2.77
N ASP A 395 1.49 -3.28 4.04
CA ASP A 395 0.84 -3.94 5.19
C ASP A 395 -0.60 -3.49 5.40
N GLN A 396 -0.97 -2.29 4.92
CA GLN A 396 -2.28 -1.68 5.13
C GLN A 396 -3.18 -1.85 3.91
N ASN A 397 -4.22 -2.67 4.00
CA ASN A 397 -5.07 -3.00 2.84
C ASN A 397 -6.46 -2.38 2.87
N GLU A 398 -6.82 -1.62 3.91
CA GLU A 398 -8.18 -1.08 4.05
C GLU A 398 -8.60 -0.25 2.83
N LEU A 399 -7.74 0.68 2.40
CA LEU A 399 -8.01 1.52 1.22
C LEU A 399 -8.03 0.74 -0.10
N ARG A 400 -7.25 -0.33 -0.21
CA ARG A 400 -7.26 -1.23 -1.38
C ARG A 400 -8.59 -1.97 -1.48
N ILE A 401 -9.13 -2.42 -0.35
CA ILE A 401 -10.44 -3.10 -0.28
C ILE A 401 -11.58 -2.11 -0.58
N ARG A 402 -11.53 -0.89 -0.01
CA ARG A 402 -12.52 0.17 -0.28
C ARG A 402 -12.57 0.55 -1.76
N TYR A 403 -11.44 0.56 -2.46
CA TYR A 403 -11.42 0.81 -3.90
C TYR A 403 -12.16 -0.28 -4.70
N VAL A 404 -12.05 -1.55 -4.29
CA VAL A 404 -12.83 -2.64 -4.89
C VAL A 404 -14.32 -2.43 -4.67
N GLU A 405 -14.74 -2.03 -3.46
CA GLU A 405 -16.13 -1.69 -3.16
C GLU A 405 -16.62 -0.52 -4.02
N PHE A 406 -15.81 0.53 -4.19
CA PHE A 406 -16.10 1.68 -5.05
C PHE A 406 -16.28 1.28 -6.54
N LEU A 407 -15.41 0.44 -7.10
CA LEU A 407 -15.56 -0.02 -8.49
C LEU A 407 -16.83 -0.86 -8.67
N LEU A 408 -17.19 -1.60 -7.62
CA LEU A 408 -18.37 -2.43 -7.55
C LEU A 408 -19.68 -1.64 -7.37
N GLU A 409 -19.63 -0.42 -6.82
CA GLU A 409 -20.75 0.52 -6.75
C GLU A 409 -21.00 1.24 -8.09
N ASN A 410 -19.96 1.40 -8.91
CA ASN A 410 -20.02 2.05 -10.22
C ASN A 410 -20.16 1.06 -11.40
N ASP A 411 -20.61 -0.16 -11.14
CA ASP A 411 -20.82 -1.22 -12.15
C ASP A 411 -19.58 -1.55 -13.02
N LYS A 412 -18.36 -1.46 -12.46
CA LYS A 412 -17.10 -1.81 -13.13
C LYS A 412 -16.40 -3.04 -12.51
N PRO A 413 -17.02 -4.23 -12.58
CA PRO A 413 -16.47 -5.45 -11.96
C PRO A 413 -15.19 -5.97 -12.62
N ASP A 414 -15.00 -5.76 -13.94
CA ASP A 414 -13.80 -6.21 -14.66
C ASP A 414 -12.54 -5.54 -14.11
N MET A 415 -12.60 -4.22 -13.94
CA MET A 415 -11.50 -3.43 -13.38
C MET A 415 -11.18 -3.84 -11.93
N ALA A 416 -12.20 -4.19 -11.15
CA ALA A 416 -12.03 -4.64 -9.78
C ALA A 416 -11.32 -6.00 -9.71
N ASN A 417 -11.65 -6.89 -10.66
CA ASN A 417 -11.01 -8.20 -10.79
C ASN A 417 -9.53 -8.03 -11.18
N GLU A 418 -9.22 -7.25 -12.21
CA GLU A 418 -7.85 -6.95 -12.65
C GLU A 418 -7.01 -6.31 -11.53
N TYR A 419 -7.57 -5.32 -10.84
CA TYR A 419 -6.91 -4.66 -9.72
C TYR A 419 -6.52 -5.64 -8.61
N LEU A 420 -7.44 -6.52 -8.20
CA LEU A 420 -7.14 -7.55 -7.20
C LEU A 420 -6.07 -8.53 -7.68
N PHE A 421 -6.09 -8.90 -8.96
CA PHE A 421 -5.07 -9.78 -9.56
C PHE A 421 -3.68 -9.17 -9.54
N ASP A 422 -3.55 -7.89 -9.86
CA ASP A 422 -2.27 -7.19 -9.82
C ASP A 422 -1.67 -7.20 -8.41
N TRP A 423 -2.48 -6.95 -7.39
CA TRP A 423 -2.04 -7.04 -6.00
C TRP A 423 -1.69 -8.46 -5.56
N ILE A 424 -2.49 -9.47 -5.95
CA ILE A 424 -2.19 -10.88 -5.66
C ILE A 424 -0.84 -11.27 -6.27
N LYS A 425 -0.57 -10.86 -7.51
CA LYS A 425 0.70 -11.11 -8.21
C LYS A 425 1.90 -10.45 -7.54
N LEU A 426 1.71 -9.25 -6.98
CA LEU A 426 2.74 -8.55 -6.20
C LEU A 426 3.01 -9.25 -4.86
N PHE A 427 1.96 -9.62 -4.12
CA PHE A 427 2.10 -10.23 -2.80
C PHE A 427 2.52 -11.69 -2.82
N SER A 428 2.35 -12.41 -3.94
CA SER A 428 2.66 -13.85 -4.06
C SER A 428 4.16 -14.18 -4.03
N GLY A 429 5.06 -13.19 -3.89
CA GLY A 429 6.49 -13.43 -3.72
C GLY A 429 7.34 -13.44 -4.99
N ASN A 430 6.79 -13.06 -6.15
CA ASN A 430 7.58 -12.91 -7.38
C ASN A 430 8.72 -11.87 -7.24
N LEU A 431 8.57 -10.93 -6.30
CA LEU A 431 9.54 -9.88 -5.96
C LEU A 431 10.45 -10.25 -4.77
N LYS A 432 10.74 -11.55 -4.58
CA LYS A 432 11.57 -12.12 -3.49
C LYS A 432 10.95 -12.07 -2.08
N VAL A 433 10.01 -11.16 -1.81
CA VAL A 433 9.34 -11.02 -0.50
C VAL A 433 7.88 -11.47 -0.59
N TYR A 434 7.49 -12.44 0.25
CA TYR A 434 6.11 -12.94 0.34
C TYR A 434 5.36 -12.25 1.47
N TYR A 435 4.33 -11.46 1.13
CA TYR A 435 3.46 -10.77 2.09
C TYR A 435 2.23 -11.61 2.40
N LYS A 436 2.38 -12.55 3.36
CA LYS A 436 1.35 -13.55 3.68
C LYS A 436 -0.02 -12.97 4.03
N SER A 437 -0.08 -12.01 4.95
CA SER A 437 -1.36 -11.46 5.43
C SER A 437 -2.10 -10.69 4.33
N PRO A 438 -1.47 -9.72 3.63
CA PRO A 438 -2.08 -9.03 2.50
C PRO A 438 -2.54 -9.96 1.37
N TYR A 439 -1.71 -10.93 0.99
CA TYR A 439 -2.05 -11.91 -0.03
C TYR A 439 -3.32 -12.70 0.29
N ILE A 440 -3.45 -13.17 1.54
CA ILE A 440 -4.63 -13.90 2.01
C ILE A 440 -5.88 -13.01 1.95
N GLN A 441 -5.78 -11.74 2.38
CA GLN A 441 -6.90 -10.80 2.35
C GLN A 441 -7.37 -10.53 0.92
N MET A 442 -6.45 -10.21 0.00
CA MET A 442 -6.81 -9.98 -1.41
C MET A 442 -7.44 -11.21 -2.06
N SER A 443 -6.94 -12.41 -1.75
CA SER A 443 -7.50 -13.67 -2.24
C SER A 443 -8.92 -13.92 -1.71
N GLN A 444 -9.20 -13.54 -0.46
CA GLN A 444 -10.55 -13.62 0.11
C GLN A 444 -11.52 -12.65 -0.56
N GLU A 445 -11.09 -11.40 -0.81
CA GLU A 445 -11.92 -10.43 -1.50
C GLU A 445 -12.19 -10.83 -2.95
N LEU A 446 -11.23 -11.41 -3.65
CA LEU A 446 -11.44 -11.97 -4.99
C LEU A 446 -12.51 -13.06 -4.99
N LEU A 447 -12.43 -14.00 -4.04
CA LEU A 447 -13.44 -15.07 -3.92
C LEU A 447 -14.82 -14.52 -3.54
N LYS A 448 -14.90 -13.48 -2.72
CA LYS A 448 -16.16 -12.78 -2.39
C LYS A 448 -16.74 -12.06 -3.62
N LEU A 449 -15.90 -11.39 -4.39
CA LEU A 449 -16.28 -10.71 -5.63
C LEU A 449 -16.86 -11.71 -6.63
N TRP A 450 -16.19 -12.84 -6.85
CA TRP A 450 -16.70 -13.90 -7.73
C TRP A 450 -18.01 -14.51 -7.22
N LYS A 451 -18.16 -14.68 -5.90
CA LYS A 451 -19.42 -15.14 -5.30
C LYS A 451 -20.57 -14.16 -5.55
N ARG A 452 -20.29 -12.85 -5.62
CA ARG A 452 -21.29 -11.80 -5.86
C ARG A 452 -21.68 -11.69 -7.34
N LEU A 453 -20.72 -11.87 -8.24
CA LEU A 453 -20.92 -11.69 -9.69
C LEU A 453 -21.41 -12.95 -10.40
N LEU A 454 -20.99 -14.14 -9.96
CA LEU A 454 -21.31 -15.39 -10.63
C LEU A 454 -22.56 -16.07 -10.02
N SER A 455 -23.33 -16.74 -10.87
CA SER A 455 -24.35 -17.70 -10.42
C SER A 455 -23.71 -18.82 -9.59
N THR A 456 -24.43 -19.36 -8.62
CA THR A 456 -23.93 -20.40 -7.69
C THR A 456 -23.35 -21.63 -8.39
N SER A 457 -23.93 -22.06 -9.52
CA SER A 457 -23.44 -23.19 -10.31
C SER A 457 -22.11 -22.90 -11.02
N LYS A 458 -22.00 -21.76 -11.70
CA LYS A 458 -20.75 -21.30 -12.33
C LYS A 458 -19.64 -21.14 -11.28
N TYR A 459 -19.92 -20.51 -10.14
CA TYR A 459 -18.94 -20.32 -9.07
C TYR A 459 -18.43 -21.66 -8.50
N GLN A 460 -19.32 -22.63 -8.28
CA GLN A 460 -18.95 -23.98 -7.84
C GLN A 460 -18.01 -24.66 -8.85
N HIS A 461 -18.33 -24.60 -10.15
CA HIS A 461 -17.48 -25.18 -11.20
C HIS A 461 -16.08 -24.55 -11.22
N VAL A 462 -15.99 -23.23 -11.03
CA VAL A 462 -14.70 -22.51 -10.94
C VAL A 462 -13.88 -23.02 -9.74
N LEU A 463 -14.49 -23.12 -8.55
CA LEU A 463 -13.79 -23.60 -7.35
C LEU A 463 -13.31 -25.05 -7.50
N GLU A 464 -14.16 -25.94 -8.01
CA GLU A 464 -13.80 -27.34 -8.25
C GLU A 464 -12.65 -27.45 -9.26
N SER A 465 -12.67 -26.63 -10.32
CA SER A 465 -11.61 -26.56 -11.32
C SER A 465 -10.28 -26.10 -10.71
N LEU A 466 -10.31 -25.05 -9.86
CA LEU A 466 -9.12 -24.56 -9.17
C LEU A 466 -8.50 -25.59 -8.23
N ILE A 467 -9.34 -26.31 -7.45
CA ILE A 467 -8.91 -27.38 -6.56
C ILE A 467 -8.24 -28.50 -7.36
N LYS A 468 -8.89 -28.96 -8.44
CA LYS A 468 -8.34 -29.99 -9.33
C LYS A 468 -7.01 -29.53 -9.94
N ILE A 469 -6.93 -28.32 -10.48
CA ILE A 469 -5.69 -27.80 -11.10
C ILE A 469 -4.56 -27.73 -10.08
N TYR A 470 -4.83 -27.25 -8.86
CA TYR A 470 -3.78 -27.10 -7.86
C TYR A 470 -3.26 -28.46 -7.35
N PHE A 471 -4.14 -29.39 -6.99
CA PHE A 471 -3.69 -30.70 -6.48
C PHE A 471 -3.19 -31.64 -7.59
N GLN A 472 -3.68 -31.52 -8.82
CA GLN A 472 -3.16 -32.30 -9.96
C GLN A 472 -1.82 -31.77 -10.49
N LYS A 473 -1.45 -30.51 -10.24
CA LYS A 473 -0.11 -29.99 -10.59
C LYS A 473 1.03 -30.78 -9.92
N GLY A 474 0.78 -31.45 -8.79
CA GLY A 474 1.72 -32.36 -8.13
C GLY A 474 1.88 -33.73 -8.81
N SER A 475 0.90 -34.16 -9.62
CA SER A 475 0.88 -35.47 -10.27
C SER A 475 0.81 -35.31 -11.79
N LYS A 476 1.99 -35.22 -12.42
CA LYS A 476 2.21 -35.24 -13.88
C LYS A 476 1.58 -34.08 -14.67
N ALA A 477 2.25 -32.93 -14.62
CA ALA A 477 2.16 -31.90 -15.66
C ALA A 477 2.74 -32.41 -17.00
N LYS A 478 2.00 -33.26 -17.71
CA LYS A 478 2.12 -33.50 -19.17
C LYS A 478 0.87 -34.28 -19.60
N LYS A 479 -0.06 -33.56 -20.24
CA LYS A 479 -1.36 -33.96 -20.81
C LYS A 479 -2.57 -33.72 -19.90
N LEU A 480 -3.07 -32.50 -19.96
CA LEU A 480 -4.50 -32.23 -20.03
C LEU A 480 -4.69 -31.12 -21.06
N LYS A 481 -4.77 -31.52 -22.34
CA LYS A 481 -5.64 -30.82 -23.29
C LYS A 481 -7.04 -31.09 -22.78
N VAL A 482 -7.72 -30.06 -22.28
CA VAL A 482 -9.16 -30.14 -22.02
C VAL A 482 -9.80 -30.61 -23.31
N SER A 483 -10.37 -31.80 -23.25
CA SER A 483 -10.92 -32.49 -24.40
C SER A 483 -12.28 -31.86 -24.67
N ASN A 484 -12.36 -31.05 -25.73
CA ASN A 484 -13.62 -30.84 -26.44
C ASN A 484 -14.16 -32.23 -26.81
N ASN A 485 -15.31 -32.60 -26.27
CA ASN A 485 -16.25 -33.55 -26.87
C ASN A 485 -17.52 -33.58 -26.01
N GLU A 486 -18.53 -32.79 -26.38
CA GLU A 486 -19.74 -33.30 -27.04
C GLU A 486 -20.79 -32.18 -27.12
N SER A 487 -21.06 -31.69 -28.33
CA SER A 487 -22.39 -31.80 -28.95
C SER A 487 -22.42 -31.06 -30.29
N ASN A 488 -22.65 -31.83 -31.36
CA ASN A 488 -23.10 -31.35 -32.66
C ASN A 488 -24.45 -30.62 -32.54
N GLY A 489 -24.57 -29.48 -33.24
CA GLY A 489 -25.78 -29.02 -33.92
C GLY A 489 -26.99 -28.61 -33.09
N GLU A 490 -27.17 -27.30 -32.87
CA GLU A 490 -28.32 -26.50 -33.36
C GLU A 490 -28.18 -25.02 -32.93
N PRO A 491 -28.63 -24.04 -33.75
CA PRO A 491 -28.42 -22.63 -33.49
C PRO A 491 -29.53 -22.09 -32.58
N LYS A 492 -29.18 -21.61 -31.37
CA LYS A 492 -30.10 -20.85 -30.50
C LYS A 492 -29.36 -19.59 -30.06
N ALA A 493 -29.63 -18.49 -30.77
CA ALA A 493 -30.55 -17.44 -30.33
C ALA A 493 -29.90 -16.57 -29.26
N LYS A 494 -29.55 -15.35 -29.67
CA LYS A 494 -29.10 -14.26 -28.81
C LYS A 494 -30.20 -13.97 -27.79
N GLU A 495 -30.03 -14.47 -26.56
CA GLU A 495 -30.78 -13.95 -25.41
C GLU A 495 -29.87 -13.00 -24.64
N ASN A 496 -30.27 -11.74 -24.65
CA ASN A 496 -29.65 -10.66 -23.91
C ASN A 496 -29.84 -10.91 -22.41
N THR A 497 -28.81 -11.39 -21.72
CA THR A 497 -28.67 -11.22 -20.28
C THR A 497 -27.30 -10.65 -19.99
N THR A 498 -27.30 -9.46 -19.40
CA THR A 498 -26.15 -8.75 -18.82
C THR A 498 -25.56 -9.57 -17.66
N SER A 499 -24.89 -10.68 -17.97
CA SER A 499 -24.17 -11.49 -17.00
C SER A 499 -22.67 -11.37 -17.25
N PHE A 500 -21.93 -10.95 -16.24
CA PHE A 500 -20.47 -10.96 -16.23
C PHE A 500 -19.95 -12.35 -16.61
N ASP A 501 -19.25 -12.46 -17.74
CA ASP A 501 -18.61 -13.70 -18.18
C ASP A 501 -17.13 -13.66 -17.76
N LEU A 502 -16.82 -14.40 -16.70
CA LEU A 502 -15.45 -14.53 -16.21
C LEU A 502 -14.62 -15.32 -17.23
N SER A 503 -13.63 -14.67 -17.86
CA SER A 503 -12.74 -15.33 -18.82
C SER A 503 -11.99 -16.50 -18.18
N GLU A 504 -11.88 -17.63 -18.90
CA GLU A 504 -11.11 -18.80 -18.50
C GLU A 504 -9.63 -18.46 -18.20
N ASP A 505 -9.10 -17.41 -18.82
CA ASP A 505 -7.74 -16.92 -18.60
C ASP A 505 -7.52 -16.42 -17.17
N PHE A 506 -8.50 -15.76 -16.56
CA PHE A 506 -8.41 -15.32 -15.15
C PHE A 506 -8.39 -16.50 -14.18
N ILE A 507 -9.09 -17.59 -14.51
CA ILE A 507 -9.09 -18.82 -13.71
C ILE A 507 -7.71 -19.49 -13.75
N LEU A 508 -7.13 -19.59 -14.95
CA LEU A 508 -5.79 -20.15 -15.13
C LEU A 508 -4.71 -19.27 -14.48
N LEU A 509 -4.85 -17.95 -14.56
CA LEU A 509 -3.96 -16.99 -13.92
C LEU A 509 -4.04 -17.11 -12.39
N PHE A 510 -5.24 -17.15 -11.81
CA PHE A 510 -5.41 -17.37 -10.37
C PHE A 510 -4.83 -18.72 -9.94
N ALA A 511 -5.10 -19.79 -10.69
CA ALA A 511 -4.56 -21.11 -10.42
C ALA A 511 -3.02 -21.17 -10.45
N LYS A 512 -2.37 -20.24 -11.15
CA LYS A 512 -0.90 -20.10 -11.14
C LYS A 512 -0.40 -19.42 -9.87
N PHE A 513 -1.15 -18.48 -9.32
CA PHE A 513 -0.80 -17.73 -8.12
C PHE A 513 -1.34 -18.34 -6.82
N LEU A 514 -2.07 -19.46 -6.88
CA LEU A 514 -2.53 -20.20 -5.71
C LEU A 514 -1.35 -20.82 -4.95
N ASN A 515 -1.15 -20.37 -3.71
CA ASN A 515 -0.18 -20.89 -2.77
C ASN A 515 -0.86 -21.82 -1.73
N ASP A 516 -0.04 -22.60 -1.01
CA ASP A 516 -0.46 -23.51 0.08
C ASP A 516 -1.35 -22.82 1.14
N ASP A 517 -1.16 -21.52 1.36
CA ASP A 517 -1.97 -20.73 2.30
C ASP A 517 -3.34 -20.31 1.73
N SER A 518 -3.46 -20.13 0.41
CA SER A 518 -4.68 -19.64 -0.26
C SER A 518 -5.66 -20.74 -0.62
N VAL A 519 -5.17 -21.92 -1.00
CA VAL A 519 -5.99 -23.05 -1.43
C VAL A 519 -6.99 -23.51 -0.39
N PRO A 520 -6.66 -23.53 0.92
CA PRO A 520 -7.65 -23.83 1.94
C PRO A 520 -8.85 -22.88 1.95
N LEU A 521 -8.70 -21.62 1.51
CA LEU A 521 -9.81 -20.67 1.38
C LEU A 521 -10.76 -21.07 0.25
N VAL A 522 -10.20 -21.49 -0.89
CA VAL A 522 -10.94 -22.00 -2.05
C VAL A 522 -11.72 -23.26 -1.64
N VAL A 523 -11.05 -24.20 -0.96
CA VAL A 523 -11.65 -25.44 -0.46
C VAL A 523 -12.79 -25.15 0.53
N VAL A 524 -12.56 -24.30 1.53
CA VAL A 524 -13.60 -23.94 2.51
C VAL A 524 -14.78 -23.22 1.85
N SER A 525 -14.53 -22.38 0.85
CA SER A 525 -15.59 -21.72 0.08
C SER A 525 -16.43 -22.74 -0.70
N CYS A 526 -15.80 -23.73 -1.31
CA CYS A 526 -16.49 -24.83 -2.00
C CYS A 526 -17.32 -25.68 -1.03
N LEU A 527 -16.75 -26.04 0.12
CA LEU A 527 -17.43 -26.78 1.17
C LEU A 527 -18.65 -26.03 1.74
N ASN A 528 -18.58 -24.71 1.87
CA ASN A 528 -19.73 -23.90 2.29
C ASN A 528 -20.88 -23.94 1.26
N ILE A 529 -20.57 -24.04 -0.04
CA ILE A 529 -21.59 -24.20 -1.08
C ILE A 529 -22.23 -25.59 -0.98
N TYR A 530 -21.44 -26.66 -0.86
CA TYR A 530 -22.00 -28.01 -0.69
C TYR A 530 -22.86 -28.12 0.57
N LYS A 531 -22.47 -27.43 1.65
CA LYS A 531 -23.30 -27.33 2.85
C LYS A 531 -24.65 -26.66 2.55
N SER A 532 -24.66 -25.57 1.79
CA SER A 532 -25.92 -24.90 1.41
C SER A 532 -26.81 -25.76 0.50
N GLN A 533 -26.21 -26.66 -0.29
CA GLN A 533 -26.90 -27.62 -1.14
C GLN A 533 -27.27 -28.92 -0.42
N ASN A 534 -26.83 -29.11 0.83
CA ASN A 534 -26.96 -30.33 1.61
C ASN A 534 -26.35 -31.59 0.94
N ASP A 535 -25.30 -31.40 0.13
CA ASP A 535 -24.62 -32.50 -0.57
C ASP A 535 -23.52 -33.11 0.30
N ARG A 536 -23.88 -34.16 1.03
CA ARG A 536 -23.03 -34.81 2.03
C ARG A 536 -21.93 -35.67 1.41
N ASP A 537 -22.24 -36.31 0.29
CA ASP A 537 -21.33 -37.24 -0.37
C ASP A 537 -20.15 -36.50 -0.98
N ARG A 538 -20.40 -35.34 -1.61
CA ARG A 538 -19.32 -34.50 -2.14
C ARG A 538 -18.39 -33.96 -1.06
N ILE A 539 -18.93 -33.55 0.09
CA ILE A 539 -18.11 -33.08 1.23
C ILE A 539 -17.18 -34.19 1.72
N ARG A 540 -17.72 -35.41 1.91
CA ARG A 540 -16.94 -36.55 2.40
C ARG A 540 -15.93 -37.04 1.37
N ASN A 541 -16.28 -37.04 0.08
CA ASN A 541 -15.35 -37.41 -0.98
C ASN A 541 -14.17 -36.43 -1.03
N LEU A 542 -14.43 -35.12 -1.00
CA LEU A 542 -13.38 -34.11 -0.98
C LEU A 542 -12.49 -34.24 0.27
N PHE A 543 -13.10 -34.47 1.43
CA PHE A 543 -12.35 -34.72 2.66
C PHE A 543 -11.43 -35.93 2.50
N ASN A 544 -11.95 -37.08 2.07
CA ASN A 544 -11.17 -38.31 1.93
C ASN A 544 -10.05 -38.20 0.89
N GLU A 545 -10.24 -37.41 -0.16
CA GLU A 545 -9.23 -37.17 -1.19
C GLU A 545 -8.08 -36.28 -0.71
N TYR A 546 -8.37 -35.22 0.08
CA TYR A 546 -7.39 -34.16 0.33
C TYR A 546 -7.03 -33.92 1.81
N TYR A 547 -7.62 -34.63 2.78
CA TYR A 547 -7.36 -34.36 4.22
C TYR A 547 -5.88 -34.48 4.63
N ASP A 548 -5.11 -35.33 3.94
CA ASP A 548 -3.70 -35.59 4.26
C ASP A 548 -2.72 -34.60 3.59
N GLU A 549 -3.22 -33.75 2.69
CA GLU A 549 -2.40 -32.77 1.98
C GLU A 549 -1.79 -31.73 2.92
N TYR A 550 -0.55 -31.34 2.65
CA TYR A 550 0.22 -30.46 3.52
C TYR A 550 -0.47 -29.11 3.77
N SER A 551 -1.05 -28.52 2.73
CA SER A 551 -1.76 -27.24 2.77
C SER A 551 -2.99 -27.29 3.68
N LEU A 552 -3.73 -28.40 3.68
CA LEU A 552 -4.95 -28.56 4.49
C LEU A 552 -4.66 -28.97 5.93
N LYS A 553 -3.59 -29.73 6.19
CA LYS A 553 -3.11 -30.05 7.56
C LYS A 553 -2.82 -28.81 8.40
N LYS A 554 -2.40 -27.71 7.80
CA LYS A 554 -2.13 -26.42 8.47
C LYS A 554 -3.34 -25.51 8.59
N SER A 555 -4.42 -25.77 7.84
CA SER A 555 -5.54 -24.84 7.74
C SER A 555 -6.51 -24.95 8.92
N ALA A 556 -6.53 -23.93 9.78
CA ALA A 556 -7.49 -23.83 10.87
C ALA A 556 -8.95 -23.75 10.38
N ALA A 557 -9.19 -23.03 9.28
CA ALA A 557 -10.52 -22.83 8.72
C ALA A 557 -11.14 -24.15 8.20
N PHE A 558 -10.33 -24.98 7.56
CA PHE A 558 -10.74 -26.29 7.06
C PHE A 558 -11.14 -27.24 8.20
N TRP A 559 -10.28 -27.41 9.20
CA TRP A 559 -10.58 -28.28 10.36
C TRP A 559 -11.77 -27.76 11.16
N LYS A 560 -11.91 -26.44 11.31
CA LYS A 560 -13.10 -25.83 11.95
C LYS A 560 -14.38 -26.13 11.19
N PHE A 561 -14.35 -26.08 9.85
CA PHE A 561 -15.50 -26.43 9.02
C PHE A 561 -15.87 -27.90 9.21
N MET A 562 -14.91 -28.82 9.05
CA MET A 562 -15.17 -30.27 9.15
C MET A 562 -15.66 -30.68 10.54
N PHE A 563 -15.05 -30.11 11.60
CA PHE A 563 -15.46 -30.38 12.97
C PHE A 563 -16.90 -29.92 13.23
N LYS A 564 -17.29 -28.74 12.75
CA LYS A 564 -18.67 -28.24 12.85
C LYS A 564 -19.65 -29.04 11.99
N PHE A 565 -19.23 -29.50 10.81
CA PHE A 565 -20.06 -30.31 9.92
C PHE A 565 -20.42 -31.65 10.56
N GLU A 566 -19.42 -32.43 11.00
CA GLU A 566 -19.68 -33.75 11.62
C GLU A 566 -20.34 -33.62 13.01
N GLY A 567 -20.01 -32.59 13.78
CA GLY A 567 -20.54 -32.39 15.13
C GLY A 567 -21.95 -31.79 15.18
N ILE A 568 -22.19 -30.68 14.47
CA ILE A 568 -23.45 -29.91 14.55
C ILE A 568 -24.45 -30.34 13.48
N HIS A 569 -23.98 -30.59 12.24
CA HIS A 569 -24.88 -30.79 11.10
C HIS A 569 -25.33 -32.25 10.98
N GLU A 570 -24.39 -33.19 10.96
CA GLU A 570 -24.72 -34.62 10.84
C GLU A 570 -24.95 -35.31 12.19
N GLY A 571 -24.32 -34.82 13.27
CA GLY A 571 -24.37 -35.47 14.58
C GLY A 571 -23.70 -36.85 14.63
N HIS A 572 -22.81 -37.16 13.68
CA HIS A 572 -22.11 -38.44 13.63
C HIS A 572 -20.89 -38.44 14.57
N LEU A 573 -21.12 -38.86 15.81
CA LEU A 573 -20.13 -38.87 16.88
C LEU A 573 -18.89 -39.73 16.58
N GLN A 574 -19.03 -40.80 15.78
CA GLN A 574 -17.90 -41.66 15.40
C GLN A 574 -16.93 -40.93 14.46
N ASN A 575 -17.45 -40.23 13.46
CA ASN A 575 -16.64 -39.43 12.53
C ASN A 575 -16.03 -38.21 13.23
N LEU A 576 -16.80 -37.58 14.14
CA LEU A 576 -16.27 -36.50 14.95
C LEU A 576 -15.06 -36.97 15.78
N LYS A 577 -15.13 -38.18 16.34
CA LYS A 577 -14.01 -38.79 17.08
C LYS A 577 -12.81 -39.09 16.20
N THR A 578 -13.00 -39.56 14.96
CA THR A 578 -11.88 -39.80 14.03
C THR A 578 -11.22 -38.48 13.60
N VAL A 579 -12.01 -37.46 13.25
CA VAL A 579 -11.54 -36.12 12.90
C VAL A 579 -10.79 -35.48 14.09
N TYR A 580 -11.33 -35.56 15.30
CA TYR A 580 -10.67 -35.04 16.50
C TYR A 580 -9.34 -35.74 16.77
N ASN A 581 -9.29 -37.07 16.70
CA ASN A 581 -8.05 -37.82 16.87
C ASN A 581 -7.00 -37.42 15.83
N PHE A 582 -7.42 -37.21 14.57
CA PHE A 582 -6.55 -36.74 13.50
C PHE A 582 -5.98 -35.34 13.78
N ILE A 583 -6.83 -34.39 14.20
CA ILE A 583 -6.41 -33.03 14.58
C ILE A 583 -5.35 -33.09 15.70
N LYS A 584 -5.55 -33.99 16.67
CA LYS A 584 -4.66 -34.15 17.81
C LYS A 584 -3.30 -34.73 17.45
N THR A 585 -3.24 -35.66 16.49
CA THR A 585 -2.02 -36.41 16.17
C THR A 585 -1.29 -35.94 14.92
N GLU A 586 -2.00 -35.50 13.88
CA GLU A 586 -1.43 -35.30 12.54
C GLU A 586 -1.54 -33.87 12.03
N ALA A 587 -2.53 -33.08 12.47
CA ALA A 587 -2.66 -31.70 12.04
C ALA A 587 -1.50 -30.81 12.52
N GLN A 588 -1.11 -29.85 11.68
CA GLN A 588 0.00 -28.91 11.92
C GLN A 588 -0.53 -27.56 12.43
N LEU A 589 -1.43 -27.58 13.41
CA LEU A 589 -2.09 -26.40 13.97
C LEU A 589 -1.40 -25.86 15.23
N PRO A 590 -1.39 -24.53 15.47
CA PRO A 590 -0.97 -23.96 16.76
C PRO A 590 -1.60 -24.67 17.96
N LYS A 591 -0.83 -24.84 19.05
CA LYS A 591 -1.31 -25.55 20.26
C LYS A 591 -2.61 -24.96 20.81
N ALA A 592 -2.71 -23.64 20.86
CA ALA A 592 -3.91 -22.92 21.29
C ALA A 592 -5.18 -23.36 20.53
N LEU A 593 -5.08 -23.64 19.23
CA LEU A 593 -6.21 -24.14 18.45
C LEU A 593 -6.54 -25.60 18.77
N VAL A 594 -5.55 -26.45 18.99
CA VAL A 594 -5.76 -27.85 19.37
C VAL A 594 -6.40 -27.97 20.76
N ASP A 595 -5.99 -27.11 21.69
CA ASP A 595 -6.58 -27.01 23.02
C ASP A 595 -8.05 -26.56 22.91
N ALA A 596 -8.35 -25.55 22.08
CA ALA A 596 -9.71 -25.12 21.80
C ALA A 596 -10.59 -26.20 21.14
N PHE A 597 -10.04 -26.99 20.20
CA PHE A 597 -10.76 -28.15 19.65
C PHE A 597 -11.01 -29.24 20.70
N SER A 598 -10.13 -29.39 21.69
CA SER A 598 -10.31 -30.32 22.80
C SER A 598 -11.40 -29.84 23.76
N ASP A 599 -11.50 -28.53 23.99
CA ASP A 599 -12.62 -27.92 24.72
C ASP A 599 -13.93 -28.15 23.98
N TRP A 600 -13.98 -27.84 22.69
CA TRP A 600 -15.19 -28.06 21.89
C TRP A 600 -15.61 -29.52 21.87
N TYR A 601 -14.67 -30.46 21.69
CA TYR A 601 -14.98 -31.89 21.72
C TYR A 601 -15.56 -32.30 23.08
N TYR A 602 -15.02 -31.79 24.19
CA TYR A 602 -15.54 -32.04 25.52
C TYR A 602 -16.98 -31.54 25.67
N ASP A 603 -17.29 -30.35 25.17
CA ASP A 603 -18.65 -29.81 25.20
C ASP A 603 -19.62 -30.67 24.35
N PHE A 604 -19.21 -31.08 23.15
CA PHE A 604 -20.01 -31.98 22.31
C PHE A 604 -20.21 -33.36 22.93
N ALA A 605 -19.16 -33.91 23.55
CA ALA A 605 -19.19 -35.22 24.16
C ALA A 605 -20.01 -35.23 25.46
N SER A 606 -19.94 -34.15 26.25
CA SER A 606 -20.76 -33.98 27.46
C SER A 606 -22.24 -33.75 27.15
N ALA A 607 -22.57 -33.07 26.05
CA ALA A 607 -23.94 -32.95 25.58
C ALA A 607 -24.52 -34.29 25.07
N ASN A 608 -23.67 -35.15 24.50
CA ASN A 608 -24.09 -36.39 23.82
C ASN A 608 -23.58 -37.68 24.50
N VAL A 609 -23.47 -37.68 25.84
CA VAL A 609 -22.92 -38.81 26.62
C VAL A 609 -23.61 -40.14 26.30
N LYS A 610 -24.93 -40.15 26.17
CA LYS A 610 -25.70 -41.37 25.88
C LYS A 610 -25.27 -42.01 24.56
N GLY A 611 -25.16 -41.22 23.48
CA GLY A 611 -24.74 -41.72 22.17
C GLY A 611 -23.29 -42.20 22.16
N LEU A 612 -22.41 -41.57 22.94
CA LEU A 612 -21.01 -42.02 23.09
C LEU A 612 -20.88 -43.31 23.90
N LEU A 613 -21.74 -43.53 24.90
CA LEU A 613 -21.78 -44.78 25.66
C LEU A 613 -22.20 -45.94 24.76
N ASP A 614 -23.22 -45.74 23.92
CA ASP A 614 -23.68 -46.75 22.96
C ASP A 614 -22.57 -47.12 21.97
N LEU A 615 -21.84 -46.12 21.45
CA LEU A 615 -20.70 -46.32 20.53
C LEU A 615 -19.52 -47.05 21.18
N ASN A 616 -19.23 -46.77 22.46
CA ASN A 616 -18.10 -47.34 23.18
C ASN A 616 -18.48 -48.62 23.96
N LYS A 617 -19.58 -49.30 23.61
CA LYS A 617 -20.04 -50.54 24.25
C LYS A 617 -20.20 -50.40 25.77
N GLY A 618 -20.76 -49.28 26.23
CA GLY A 618 -21.01 -48.97 27.64
C GLY A 618 -19.84 -48.34 28.39
N HIS A 619 -18.69 -48.12 27.76
CA HIS A 619 -17.56 -47.42 28.38
C HIS A 619 -17.62 -45.90 28.13
N SER A 620 -17.28 -45.10 29.15
CA SER A 620 -17.10 -43.66 29.00
C SER A 620 -15.95 -43.35 28.03
N ASP A 621 -16.10 -42.29 27.22
CA ASP A 621 -15.04 -41.90 26.31
C ASP A 621 -13.80 -41.42 27.07
N ARG A 622 -12.64 -42.04 26.81
CA ARG A 622 -11.38 -41.73 27.52
C ARG A 622 -10.93 -40.30 27.29
N THR A 623 -11.30 -39.71 26.16
CA THR A 623 -10.98 -38.32 25.79
C THR A 623 -11.63 -37.30 26.73
N MET A 624 -12.82 -37.59 27.28
CA MET A 624 -13.49 -36.76 28.29
C MET A 624 -12.72 -36.71 29.60
N ILE A 625 -12.18 -37.86 30.02
CA ILE A 625 -11.45 -38.01 31.29
C ILE A 625 -10.03 -37.43 31.16
N LEU A 626 -9.40 -37.61 30.01
CA LEU A 626 -8.00 -37.22 29.77
C LEU A 626 -7.87 -35.78 29.25
N LYS A 627 -8.91 -34.94 29.31
CA LYS A 627 -8.92 -33.58 28.73
C LYS A 627 -7.72 -32.76 29.21
N ASP A 628 -7.54 -32.62 30.52
CA ASP A 628 -6.48 -31.79 31.10
C ASP A 628 -5.08 -32.37 30.81
N LEU A 629 -4.97 -33.70 30.81
CA LEU A 629 -3.75 -34.41 30.41
C LEU A 629 -3.41 -34.15 28.93
N ASN A 630 -4.42 -34.05 28.07
CA ASN A 630 -4.27 -33.76 26.65
C ASN A 630 -3.96 -32.29 26.35
N GLN A 631 -4.34 -31.37 27.23
CA GLN A 631 -3.97 -29.94 27.16
C GLN A 631 -2.61 -29.67 27.80
N SER A 632 -2.08 -30.59 28.60
CA SER A 632 -0.79 -30.42 29.26
C SER A 632 0.38 -30.29 28.26
N ASN A 633 1.36 -29.45 28.62
CA ASN A 633 2.61 -29.28 27.85
C ASN A 633 3.62 -30.41 28.07
N SER A 634 3.35 -31.34 28.99
CA SER A 634 4.27 -32.42 29.32
C SER A 634 4.30 -33.47 28.21
N ILE A 635 5.46 -33.64 27.57
CA ILE A 635 5.68 -34.67 26.53
C ILE A 635 5.57 -36.09 27.12
N PHE A 636 5.86 -36.24 28.42
CA PHE A 636 5.78 -37.52 29.10
C PHE A 636 4.32 -37.97 29.29
N TYR A 637 3.50 -37.10 29.88
CA TYR A 637 2.09 -37.37 30.18
C TYR A 637 1.17 -37.23 28.95
N ASN A 638 1.41 -36.22 28.10
CA ASN A 638 0.62 -35.99 26.90
C ASN A 638 1.10 -36.88 25.75
N LYS A 639 0.56 -38.10 25.71
CA LYS A 639 0.87 -39.07 24.64
C LYS A 639 0.56 -38.52 23.24
N SER A 640 -0.46 -37.69 23.08
CA SER A 640 -0.81 -37.18 21.77
C SER A 640 0.11 -36.07 21.28
N LEU A 641 0.59 -35.20 22.18
CA LEU A 641 1.64 -34.25 21.87
C LEU A 641 2.94 -34.97 21.47
N ARG A 642 3.30 -36.06 22.18
CA ARG A 642 4.43 -36.92 21.81
C ARG A 642 4.28 -37.51 20.40
N ASN A 643 3.13 -38.10 20.09
CA ASN A 643 2.84 -38.66 18.76
C ASN A 643 2.88 -37.58 17.67
N ARG A 644 2.44 -36.36 18.00
CA ARG A 644 2.46 -35.23 17.08
C ARG A 644 3.88 -34.75 16.82
N GLN A 645 4.71 -34.70 17.85
CA GLN A 645 6.13 -34.35 17.74
C GLN A 645 6.91 -35.43 16.98
N SER A 646 6.63 -36.72 17.20
CA SER A 646 7.29 -37.81 16.47
C SER A 646 7.01 -37.73 14.96
N LYS A 647 5.81 -37.30 14.57
CA LYS A 647 5.42 -37.14 13.16
C LYS A 647 5.77 -35.81 12.51
N ASN A 648 5.90 -34.71 13.27
CA ASN A 648 6.12 -33.37 12.70
C ASN A 648 7.53 -32.81 12.91
N ASN A 649 8.30 -33.33 13.86
CA ASN A 649 9.64 -32.82 14.14
C ASN A 649 10.65 -33.28 13.08
N TYR A 650 11.26 -32.31 12.39
CA TYR A 650 12.20 -32.57 11.29
C TYR A 650 13.48 -33.27 11.75
N ARG A 651 13.99 -32.97 12.95
CA ARG A 651 15.21 -33.60 13.49
C ARG A 651 14.99 -35.08 13.78
N ILE A 652 13.81 -35.42 14.26
CA ILE A 652 13.41 -36.80 14.54
C ILE A 652 13.25 -37.57 13.23
N LYS A 653 12.76 -36.93 12.15
CA LYS A 653 12.70 -37.52 10.81
C LYS A 653 14.07 -37.73 10.14
N LEU A 654 15.02 -36.83 10.36
CA LEU A 654 16.38 -36.90 9.79
C LEU A 654 17.28 -37.92 10.50
N SER A 655 16.97 -38.22 11.77
CA SER A 655 17.65 -39.24 12.58
C SER A 655 17.35 -40.66 12.07
N LYS A 656 18.13 -41.12 11.08
CA LYS A 656 18.05 -42.50 10.55
C LYS A 656 18.48 -43.60 11.54
N THR A 657 19.06 -43.26 12.69
CA THR A 657 19.80 -44.19 13.56
C THR A 657 19.02 -44.75 14.76
N ARG A 658 17.70 -44.55 14.88
CA ARG A 658 16.93 -45.00 16.06
C ARG A 658 15.58 -45.66 15.74
N THR A 659 15.50 -46.40 14.64
CA THR A 659 14.27 -47.06 14.18
C THR A 659 13.94 -48.39 14.86
N GLU A 660 14.78 -48.92 15.74
CA GLU A 660 14.53 -50.22 16.39
C GLU A 660 13.52 -50.14 17.55
N ASN A 661 13.42 -49.00 18.26
CA ASN A 661 12.57 -48.83 19.47
C ASN A 661 11.32 -47.95 19.24
N GLY A 662 11.05 -47.54 18.00
CA GLY A 662 9.89 -46.71 17.64
C GLY A 662 10.08 -45.19 17.82
N MET A 663 9.35 -44.41 17.01
CA MET A 663 9.51 -42.95 16.88
C MET A 663 9.14 -42.18 18.16
N ASP A 664 8.27 -42.72 19.01
CA ASP A 664 7.85 -42.08 20.26
C ASP A 664 8.96 -42.10 21.32
N GLN A 665 9.76 -43.16 21.34
CA GLN A 665 10.90 -43.27 22.24
C GLN A 665 12.04 -42.36 21.79
N ALA A 666 12.24 -42.19 20.48
CA ALA A 666 13.19 -41.22 19.94
C ALA A 666 12.88 -39.76 20.36
N VAL A 667 11.60 -39.39 20.46
CA VAL A 667 11.19 -38.09 21.02
C VAL A 667 11.61 -37.99 22.48
N LEU A 668 11.29 -39.01 23.29
CA LEU A 668 11.62 -39.00 24.72
C LEU A 668 13.13 -38.95 24.94
N ASP A 669 13.90 -39.71 24.19
CA ASP A 669 15.37 -39.70 24.25
C ASP A 669 15.94 -38.33 23.84
N TYR A 670 15.31 -37.65 22.87
CA TYR A 670 15.71 -36.30 22.45
C TYR A 670 15.42 -35.24 23.52
N PHE A 671 14.35 -35.38 24.29
CA PHE A 671 14.07 -34.47 25.40
C PHE A 671 14.85 -34.86 26.67
N ALA A 672 15.19 -36.13 26.85
CA ALA A 672 16.03 -36.60 27.94
C ALA A 672 17.47 -36.08 27.85
N SER A 673 18.04 -35.96 26.64
CA SER A 673 19.40 -35.44 26.44
C SER A 673 19.60 -33.96 26.80
N GLN A 674 18.50 -33.21 26.93
CA GLN A 674 18.45 -31.81 27.35
C GLN A 674 17.73 -31.63 28.70
N ALA A 675 17.42 -32.72 29.41
CA ALA A 675 16.76 -32.64 30.70
C ALA A 675 17.65 -31.89 31.71
N GLY A 676 17.07 -30.91 32.41
CA GLY A 676 17.80 -30.04 33.35
C GLY A 676 18.49 -28.83 32.70
N HIS A 677 18.89 -28.93 31.43
CA HIS A 677 19.58 -27.87 30.68
C HIS A 677 19.02 -27.73 29.25
N PRO A 678 17.92 -26.97 29.05
CA PRO A 678 17.32 -26.79 27.73
C PRO A 678 18.32 -26.21 26.72
N GLY A 679 18.38 -26.80 25.52
CA GLY A 679 19.31 -26.36 24.46
C GLY A 679 20.74 -26.89 24.56
N ALA A 680 21.11 -27.54 25.67
CA ALA A 680 22.38 -28.23 25.86
C ALA A 680 22.19 -29.74 25.67
N PHE A 681 22.71 -30.29 24.57
CA PHE A 681 22.58 -31.70 24.25
C PHE A 681 23.73 -32.50 24.84
N HIS A 682 23.38 -33.49 25.65
CA HIS A 682 24.31 -34.47 26.19
C HIS A 682 24.14 -35.79 25.41
N ASP A 683 25.23 -36.35 24.89
CA ASP A 683 25.19 -37.60 24.10
C ASP A 683 24.78 -38.83 24.94
N GLY A 684 24.72 -38.69 26.27
CA GLY A 684 24.11 -39.62 27.22
C GLY A 684 24.42 -39.28 28.67
N THR A 685 23.40 -39.29 29.54
CA THR A 685 23.56 -39.22 31.00
C THR A 685 24.10 -40.54 31.53
N PRO A 686 25.10 -40.53 32.43
CA PRO A 686 25.59 -41.74 33.06
C PRO A 686 24.51 -42.28 34.00
N GLU A 687 24.05 -43.50 33.74
CA GLU A 687 22.93 -44.12 34.45
C GLU A 687 23.27 -45.52 34.95
N ILE A 688 22.73 -45.88 36.11
CA ILE A 688 22.79 -47.24 36.64
C ILE A 688 21.61 -48.01 36.06
N THR A 689 21.87 -49.03 35.25
CA THR A 689 20.83 -49.78 34.53
C THR A 689 20.05 -50.72 35.43
N ASN A 690 20.63 -51.16 36.55
CA ASN A 690 19.97 -51.97 37.58
C ASN A 690 19.77 -51.17 38.88
N ASN A 691 19.07 -50.04 38.77
CA ASN A 691 18.79 -49.17 39.92
C ASN A 691 17.94 -49.91 40.98
N PHE A 692 18.41 -49.90 42.24
CA PHE A 692 17.71 -50.48 43.40
C PHE A 692 16.58 -49.59 43.93
N MET A 693 16.51 -48.34 43.49
CA MET A 693 15.65 -47.30 44.07
C MET A 693 14.28 -47.16 43.37
N THR A 694 13.95 -48.01 42.39
CA THR A 694 12.61 -48.02 41.77
C THR A 694 11.62 -48.76 42.67
N GLU A 695 10.42 -48.19 42.84
CA GLU A 695 9.37 -48.63 43.79
C GLU A 695 8.93 -50.10 43.66
N SER A 696 9.37 -50.83 42.64
CA SER A 696 9.09 -52.25 42.42
C SER A 696 10.12 -53.21 43.03
N ASN A 697 11.26 -52.72 43.51
CA ASN A 697 12.38 -53.54 44.02
C ASN A 697 12.57 -53.41 45.54
N PHE A 698 11.49 -53.27 46.30
CA PHE A 698 11.59 -53.34 47.77
C PHE A 698 11.96 -54.76 48.19
N ILE A 699 13.04 -54.86 48.95
CA ILE A 699 13.47 -56.11 49.56
C ILE A 699 12.53 -56.41 50.72
N ASP A 700 11.72 -57.46 50.58
CA ASP A 700 10.85 -57.95 51.65
C ASP A 700 11.69 -58.55 52.77
N LEU A 701 11.93 -57.75 53.81
CA LEU A 701 12.75 -58.11 54.98
C LEU A 701 12.14 -59.23 55.83
N ALA A 702 10.90 -59.68 55.54
CA ALA A 702 10.28 -60.80 56.24
C ALA A 702 10.70 -62.17 55.70
N LYS A 703 11.37 -62.23 54.54
CA LYS A 703 11.87 -63.49 53.95
C LYS A 703 13.21 -63.88 54.58
N LYS A 704 13.36 -65.16 54.95
CA LYS A 704 14.58 -65.69 55.61
C LYS A 704 15.81 -65.69 54.70
N ASP A 705 15.63 -65.85 53.39
CA ASP A 705 16.69 -65.78 52.39
C ASP A 705 16.51 -64.53 51.54
N VAL A 706 17.20 -63.46 51.93
CA VAL A 706 17.25 -62.22 51.15
C VAL A 706 18.31 -62.38 50.05
N PRO A 707 17.94 -62.34 48.76
CA PRO A 707 18.92 -62.43 47.68
C PRO A 707 19.88 -61.23 47.73
N VAL A 708 21.18 -61.50 47.63
CA VAL A 708 22.20 -60.45 47.60
C VAL A 708 21.99 -59.59 46.34
N PRO A 709 21.90 -58.25 46.47
CA PRO A 709 21.78 -57.35 45.33
C PRO A 709 22.93 -57.57 44.33
N THR A 710 22.60 -57.64 43.03
CA THR A 710 23.61 -57.74 41.97
C THR A 710 24.49 -56.49 41.93
N TYR A 711 25.75 -56.59 41.53
CA TYR A 711 26.59 -55.40 41.37
C TYR A 711 25.98 -54.39 40.39
N PRO A 712 26.14 -53.07 40.64
CA PRO A 712 25.59 -52.06 39.76
C PRO A 712 26.21 -52.15 38.37
N THR A 713 25.36 -52.17 37.36
CA THR A 713 25.72 -52.10 35.94
C THR A 713 25.48 -50.69 35.45
N PHE A 714 26.45 -50.14 34.71
CA PHE A 714 26.43 -48.73 34.29
C PHE A 714 26.29 -48.60 32.77
N LYS A 715 25.71 -47.47 32.34
CA LYS A 715 25.57 -47.08 30.94
C LYS A 715 26.02 -45.63 30.74
N ASN A 716 26.66 -45.34 29.60
CA ASN A 716 27.12 -44.00 29.19
C ASN A 716 28.16 -43.34 30.12
N VAL A 717 28.92 -44.12 30.93
CA VAL A 717 29.91 -43.57 31.87
C VAL A 717 31.04 -42.85 31.12
N GLU A 718 31.42 -43.37 29.96
CA GLU A 718 32.41 -42.80 29.04
C GLU A 718 32.01 -41.41 28.51
N LYS A 719 30.72 -41.07 28.56
CA LYS A 719 30.19 -39.79 28.08
C LYS A 719 30.08 -38.73 29.16
N ALA A 720 30.39 -39.06 30.42
CA ALA A 720 30.34 -38.10 31.53
C ALA A 720 31.26 -36.88 31.33
N ALA A 721 32.38 -37.06 30.60
CA ALA A 721 33.31 -35.98 30.25
C ALA A 721 33.15 -35.48 28.80
N SER A 722 32.11 -35.92 28.08
CA SER A 722 31.88 -35.50 26.70
C SER A 722 31.50 -34.02 26.62
N ALA A 723 31.96 -33.33 25.58
CA ALA A 723 31.67 -31.92 25.38
C ALA A 723 30.17 -31.69 25.13
N VAL A 724 29.60 -30.70 25.83
CA VAL A 724 28.22 -30.27 25.65
C VAL A 724 28.06 -29.72 24.23
N ARG A 725 27.09 -30.26 23.48
CA ARG A 725 26.74 -29.72 22.16
C ARG A 725 25.65 -28.67 22.32
N TYR A 726 25.98 -27.44 22.01
CA TYR A 726 24.99 -26.37 21.87
C TYR A 726 24.38 -26.42 20.47
N LEU A 727 23.20 -25.82 20.32
CA LEU A 727 22.61 -25.56 19.02
C LEU A 727 23.53 -24.58 18.28
N GLU A 728 24.15 -24.99 17.18
CA GLU A 728 24.68 -24.03 16.20
C GLU A 728 23.46 -23.34 15.55
N ASP A 729 23.47 -22.01 15.55
CA ASP A 729 22.40 -21.14 15.01
C ASP A 729 22.16 -21.36 13.50
#